data_AF-A0A5B2TD91-F1
#
_entry.id   AF-A0A5B2TD91-F1
#
_cell.length_a   1.000
_cell.length_b   1.000
_cell.length_c   1.000
_cell.angle_alpha   90.00
_cell.angle_beta   90.00
_cell.angle_gamma   90.00
#
_symmetry.space_group_name_H-M   'P 1'
#
loop_
_entity.id
_entity.type
_entity.pdbx_description
1 polymer ?
#
loop_
_entity_poly.entity_id
_entity_poly.type
_entity_poly.pdbx_seq_one_letter_code
_entity_poly.pdbx_strand_id
1 'polypeptide(L)'
;MDSAPGGNLGICFYFLFSGALLVAIFNDPDYASQWQLRSARLTSLYDEYSGQGIRIGQIDTRRWADRAELVGKVDLAASVTAPGTADPTDLHGQQVAEILVGNANNNTGGIGAAFNATLVAYTFNVIERRTIEQETTLLSLQSGVDVSHNSWGRSGYYFTDNFQQPAYAGAAAAIAATAAQGRGGLGTVIVRSAGNGAQQGDDVNTHNYVNNRHTITAGAAFENGNVAPMSNPGAALTVVAPGTATSWSAPIVSGTVALMLEANPNLGYRDVQTILGMSARMVDNDGAGWFFNAAQDWNGGGHHVSRRAGFGLIDAHAAVRLAESWEAQSTAGNLSQASVRNDAGGGLSENQRLEQSVRIDAAIRVERAELFIDLRHERIGDLRISLVSPSGTESLLLDRVALGNYDPASGALTFTLASTQFLNEAAQGDWRLRVDDLAAGNTGTLLNWGLTVLGSAASANTQHVYTDEFGSLSAANAARRVLQDAEGTDTINGAALTGDARIDLSGAGASRIAGQTLTLAAGTAIENAIGGDGNDWLTGNELANHLRGGRGNDRLEGGGGNDVLQPGPGSNLADGGAGYDILVLGGTAATYASWRQGDVTTLRSSGDIVQSWNVEQVNFADGAVLLRPDVPLFNAHFYAAANPDVLRSGADLLTHYSVFGWREGRDANPLLDSDAYLARNADVAAAGIDPLTHYGSSGWREGRDPSAGFDIGTYLGRNPDVAAAGIDPLAHYLTFGQAEGRGTGPAIGHAADDGFDAGYYFLANPDVARAGVDARAHWEAGGRQEGRDPNGYFDMAFYLAANPDVAAAGVDPLLHYNQSGWREGRAASDLFDSAAYLNANPDVAAAGFNPLLHYLNNGSVEGRLPDPVFL
;
A
#
# COMPACT_ATOMS: atom_id res chain seq x y z
N MET A 1 52.57 19.34 -35.07
CA MET A 1 52.55 20.69 -34.50
C MET A 1 51.11 21.02 -34.17
N ASP A 2 50.61 21.08 -32.95
CA ASP A 2 51.05 20.65 -31.62
C ASP A 2 49.78 20.69 -30.72
N SER A 3 49.74 19.77 -29.75
CA SER A 3 49.02 19.73 -28.46
C SER A 3 47.85 20.69 -28.12
N ALA A 4 46.79 20.08 -27.54
CA ALA A 4 45.77 20.65 -26.61
C ALA A 4 46.39 21.22 -25.29
N PRO A 5 45.66 21.69 -24.22
CA PRO A 5 44.20 21.66 -23.91
C PRO A 5 43.56 22.85 -23.10
N GLY A 6 42.24 22.77 -22.81
CA GLY A 6 41.50 23.37 -21.65
C GLY A 6 40.75 24.71 -21.89
N GLY A 7 39.52 25.00 -21.41
CA GLY A 7 38.53 24.31 -20.58
C GLY A 7 37.34 25.23 -20.22
N ASN A 8 36.19 24.61 -19.91
CA ASN A 8 35.00 25.02 -19.12
C ASN A 8 34.18 26.30 -19.39
N LEU A 9 32.92 26.06 -19.80
CA LEU A 9 31.70 26.68 -19.25
C LEU A 9 30.58 25.64 -19.31
N GLY A 10 30.37 24.93 -18.20
CA GLY A 10 29.35 23.89 -18.04
C GLY A 10 28.03 24.48 -17.60
N ILE A 11 27.04 24.42 -18.49
CA ILE A 11 25.62 24.62 -18.19
C ILE A 11 25.11 23.26 -17.68
N CYS A 12 24.74 23.18 -16.40
CA CYS A 12 24.12 21.98 -15.83
C CYS A 12 22.71 21.79 -16.39
N PHE A 13 22.54 20.81 -17.28
CA PHE A 13 21.25 20.24 -17.64
C PHE A 13 20.69 19.46 -16.44
N TYR A 14 19.54 19.89 -15.92
CA TYR A 14 18.68 19.05 -15.09
C TYR A 14 18.16 17.89 -15.96
N PHE A 15 18.67 16.68 -15.72
CA PHE A 15 18.02 15.46 -16.20
C PHE A 15 16.77 15.22 -15.34
N LEU A 16 15.61 15.44 -15.95
CA LEU A 16 14.36 14.80 -15.52
C LEU A 16 14.57 13.28 -15.68
N PHE A 17 14.82 12.58 -14.57
CA PHE A 17 14.59 11.14 -14.53
C PHE A 17 13.08 10.94 -14.55
N SER A 18 12.52 10.69 -15.73
CA SER A 18 11.27 9.93 -15.82
C SER A 18 11.54 8.59 -15.16
N GLY A 19 10.81 8.27 -14.07
CA GLY A 19 10.81 6.95 -13.46
C GLY A 19 10.29 5.93 -14.47
N ALA A 20 11.19 5.42 -15.31
CA ALA A 20 10.95 4.16 -15.99
C ALA A 20 11.03 3.10 -14.90
N LEU A 21 9.91 2.41 -14.64
CA LEU A 21 9.92 1.17 -13.87
C LEU A 21 11.09 0.31 -14.35
N LEU A 22 12.01 -0.01 -13.45
CA LEU A 22 12.99 -1.05 -13.67
C LEU A 22 12.20 -2.34 -13.89
N VAL A 23 11.98 -2.76 -15.14
CA VAL A 23 11.35 -4.07 -15.41
C VAL A 23 12.34 -5.14 -14.96
N ALA A 24 11.93 -6.04 -14.06
CA ALA A 24 12.73 -7.20 -13.66
C ALA A 24 13.34 -7.90 -14.88
N ILE A 25 14.67 -7.92 -14.94
CA ILE A 25 15.44 -8.63 -15.98
C ILE A 25 15.94 -9.95 -15.39
N PHE A 26 15.56 -11.06 -16.02
CA PHE A 26 15.99 -12.40 -15.63
C PHE A 26 17.05 -12.93 -16.59
N ASN A 27 18.12 -13.53 -16.06
CA ASN A 27 19.20 -14.13 -16.87
C ASN A 27 18.92 -15.58 -17.30
N ASP A 28 17.79 -16.15 -16.89
CA ASP A 28 17.43 -17.55 -17.12
C ASP A 28 17.02 -17.77 -18.60
N PRO A 29 17.63 -18.74 -19.31
CA PRO A 29 17.52 -18.86 -20.76
C PRO A 29 16.10 -19.16 -21.28
N ASP A 30 15.28 -19.87 -20.49
CA ASP A 30 13.93 -20.25 -20.92
C ASP A 30 12.87 -19.21 -20.54
N TYR A 31 13.20 -18.19 -19.73
CA TYR A 31 12.25 -17.15 -19.28
C TYR A 31 11.53 -16.46 -20.45
N ALA A 32 12.28 -16.15 -21.52
CA ALA A 32 11.71 -15.57 -22.72
C ALA A 32 10.59 -16.44 -23.34
N SER A 33 10.64 -17.77 -23.16
CA SER A 33 9.64 -18.72 -23.65
C SER A 33 8.47 -18.97 -22.70
N GLN A 34 8.54 -18.52 -21.44
CA GLN A 34 7.50 -18.70 -20.43
C GLN A 34 6.30 -17.75 -20.62
N TRP A 35 5.54 -17.98 -21.69
CA TRP A 35 4.32 -17.22 -22.02
C TRP A 35 3.26 -17.26 -20.92
N GLN A 36 3.27 -18.30 -20.07
CA GLN A 36 2.33 -18.50 -18.97
C GLN A 36 2.42 -17.35 -17.95
N LEU A 37 3.63 -16.92 -17.60
CA LEU A 37 3.85 -15.83 -16.63
C LEU A 37 3.32 -14.50 -17.17
N ARG A 38 3.50 -14.25 -18.47
CA ARG A 38 2.98 -13.04 -19.14
C ARG A 38 1.46 -13.08 -19.29
N SER A 39 0.90 -14.22 -19.66
CA SER A 39 -0.55 -14.38 -19.87
C SER A 39 -1.35 -14.27 -18.56
N ALA A 40 -0.76 -14.71 -17.45
CA ALA A 40 -1.29 -14.50 -16.09
C ALA A 40 -0.97 -13.11 -15.52
N ARG A 41 -0.19 -12.28 -16.22
CA ARG A 41 0.28 -10.96 -15.76
C ARG A 41 1.06 -10.99 -14.43
N LEU A 42 1.81 -12.06 -14.19
CA LEU A 42 2.73 -12.14 -13.05
C LEU A 42 3.96 -11.25 -13.25
N THR A 43 4.43 -11.11 -14.48
CA THR A 43 5.68 -10.39 -14.79
C THR A 43 5.65 -8.91 -14.45
N SER A 44 4.46 -8.29 -14.39
CA SER A 44 4.29 -6.88 -13.97
C SER A 44 4.42 -6.65 -12.47
N LEU A 45 4.51 -7.73 -11.67
CA LEU A 45 4.57 -7.64 -10.21
C LEU A 45 5.95 -7.94 -9.64
N TYR A 46 6.86 -8.51 -10.43
CA TYR A 46 8.11 -9.08 -9.90
C TYR A 46 9.13 -8.08 -9.38
N ASP A 47 8.90 -6.78 -9.61
CA ASP A 47 9.68 -5.71 -8.99
C ASP A 47 9.23 -5.44 -7.54
N GLU A 48 8.04 -5.89 -7.16
CA GLU A 48 7.40 -5.63 -5.86
C GLU A 48 7.15 -6.91 -5.05
N TYR A 49 6.70 -7.98 -5.72
CA TYR A 49 6.28 -9.24 -5.09
C TYR A 49 6.81 -10.45 -5.87
N SER A 50 7.30 -11.44 -5.15
CA SER A 50 7.97 -12.63 -5.74
C SER A 50 7.66 -13.95 -5.00
N GLY A 51 6.72 -13.90 -4.04
CA GLY A 51 6.43 -14.95 -3.07
C GLY A 51 7.34 -14.94 -1.84
N GLN A 52 8.03 -13.83 -1.56
CA GLN A 52 8.99 -13.74 -0.45
C GLN A 52 8.29 -14.06 0.88
N GLY A 53 8.90 -14.94 1.67
CA GLY A 53 8.38 -15.31 3.00
C GLY A 53 7.20 -16.29 2.99
N ILE A 54 6.67 -16.64 1.83
CA ILE A 54 5.55 -17.58 1.68
C ILE A 54 6.05 -19.03 1.64
N ARG A 55 5.39 -19.91 2.39
CA ARG A 55 5.62 -21.36 2.37
C ARG A 55 4.51 -22.06 1.59
N ILE A 56 4.88 -22.80 0.55
CA ILE A 56 3.93 -23.54 -0.29
C ILE A 56 4.12 -25.03 -0.08
N GLY A 57 3.09 -25.70 0.45
CA GLY A 57 3.03 -27.14 0.62
C GLY A 57 2.58 -27.83 -0.66
N GLN A 58 3.44 -28.59 -1.31
CA GLN A 58 3.08 -29.35 -2.51
C GLN A 58 2.83 -30.82 -2.15
N ILE A 59 1.62 -31.31 -2.40
CA ILE A 59 1.32 -32.75 -2.35
C ILE A 59 1.47 -33.35 -3.75
N ASP A 60 2.54 -34.12 -3.99
CA ASP A 60 2.82 -34.72 -5.31
C ASP A 60 3.87 -35.86 -5.23
N THR A 61 4.37 -36.37 -6.36
CA THR A 61 5.59 -37.18 -6.41
C THR A 61 6.85 -36.32 -6.20
N ARG A 62 7.98 -36.96 -5.88
CA ARG A 62 9.23 -36.25 -5.52
C ARG A 62 10.42 -36.83 -6.26
N ARG A 63 11.16 -35.93 -6.92
CA ARG A 63 12.53 -36.14 -7.39
C ARG A 63 13.27 -34.79 -7.43
N TRP A 64 14.17 -34.48 -6.50
CA TRP A 64 14.82 -33.14 -6.44
C TRP A 64 16.34 -33.16 -6.20
N ALA A 65 16.99 -34.34 -6.20
CA ALA A 65 18.37 -34.46 -5.71
C ALA A 65 19.42 -33.74 -6.57
N ASP A 66 19.05 -33.24 -7.76
CA ASP A 66 19.97 -32.82 -8.81
C ASP A 66 19.45 -31.65 -9.70
N ARG A 67 18.36 -30.96 -9.34
CA ARG A 67 17.80 -29.87 -10.17
C ARG A 67 18.27 -28.49 -9.73
N ALA A 68 19.00 -27.81 -10.62
CA ALA A 68 19.50 -26.46 -10.41
C ALA A 68 18.38 -25.45 -10.07
N GLU A 69 17.21 -25.59 -10.69
CA GLU A 69 16.07 -24.70 -10.46
C GLU A 69 15.50 -24.82 -9.03
N LEU A 70 15.73 -25.92 -8.31
CA LEU A 70 15.15 -26.16 -6.98
C LEU A 70 16.18 -26.12 -5.84
N VAL A 71 17.46 -25.87 -6.14
CA VAL A 71 18.51 -25.75 -5.11
C VAL A 71 18.16 -24.65 -4.13
N GLY A 72 18.11 -25.00 -2.83
CA GLY A 72 17.82 -24.06 -1.75
C GLY A 72 16.34 -23.66 -1.61
N LYS A 73 15.45 -24.17 -2.47
CA LYS A 73 14.01 -23.84 -2.42
C LYS A 73 13.18 -24.75 -1.53
N VAL A 74 13.62 -26.00 -1.35
CA VAL A 74 12.83 -27.01 -0.64
C VAL A 74 13.25 -27.10 0.83
N ASP A 75 12.31 -26.84 1.73
CA ASP A 75 12.45 -27.12 3.17
C ASP A 75 12.34 -28.63 3.40
N LEU A 76 13.49 -29.30 3.32
CA LEU A 76 13.59 -30.74 3.51
C LEU A 76 13.29 -31.19 4.93
N ALA A 77 13.43 -30.31 5.93
CA ALA A 77 13.17 -30.63 7.32
C ALA A 77 11.66 -30.70 7.61
N ALA A 78 10.86 -29.84 6.96
CA ALA A 78 9.40 -29.87 7.05
C ALA A 78 8.73 -30.85 6.06
N SER A 79 9.47 -31.34 5.06
CA SER A 79 8.94 -32.24 4.03
C SER A 79 8.67 -33.66 4.56
N VAL A 80 7.57 -34.28 4.12
CA VAL A 80 7.12 -35.61 4.56
C VAL A 80 6.89 -36.52 3.36
N THR A 81 7.33 -37.77 3.41
CA THR A 81 7.01 -38.79 2.39
C THR A 81 6.15 -39.87 3.02
N ALA A 82 4.98 -40.14 2.44
CA ALA A 82 4.12 -41.21 2.90
C ALA A 82 4.82 -42.58 2.75
N PRO A 83 4.59 -43.54 3.67
CA PRO A 83 5.25 -44.84 3.60
C PRO A 83 4.88 -45.61 2.32
N GLY A 84 5.87 -46.17 1.63
CA GLY A 84 5.66 -47.05 0.47
C GLY A 84 5.29 -46.35 -0.85
N THR A 85 5.33 -45.02 -0.90
CA THR A 85 4.87 -44.23 -2.05
C THR A 85 5.97 -43.47 -2.79
N ALA A 86 7.25 -43.68 -2.42
CA ALA A 86 8.36 -43.08 -3.14
C ALA A 86 8.45 -43.69 -4.55
N ASP A 87 8.21 -42.87 -5.57
CA ASP A 87 8.45 -43.21 -6.96
C ASP A 87 9.51 -42.24 -7.52
N PRO A 88 10.78 -42.66 -7.60
CA PRO A 88 11.85 -41.80 -8.06
C PRO A 88 11.86 -41.61 -9.59
N THR A 89 10.98 -42.30 -10.32
CA THR A 89 10.91 -42.23 -11.79
C THR A 89 9.91 -41.19 -12.30
N ASP A 90 8.93 -40.84 -11.48
CA ASP A 90 7.93 -39.84 -11.82
C ASP A 90 8.51 -38.41 -11.70
N LEU A 91 8.32 -37.64 -12.77
CA LEU A 91 8.78 -36.25 -12.88
C LEU A 91 7.68 -35.23 -12.60
N HIS A 92 6.42 -35.66 -12.44
CA HIS A 92 5.28 -34.77 -12.33
C HIS A 92 5.47 -33.71 -11.23
N GLY A 93 5.71 -34.13 -9.99
CA GLY A 93 5.88 -33.19 -8.88
C GLY A 93 7.14 -32.34 -8.98
N GLN A 94 8.19 -32.83 -9.63
CA GLN A 94 9.38 -32.02 -9.89
C GLN A 94 9.07 -30.88 -10.87
N GLN A 95 8.37 -31.17 -11.98
CA GLN A 95 7.99 -30.17 -12.99
C GLN A 95 7.00 -29.14 -12.43
N VAL A 96 6.03 -29.58 -11.62
CA VAL A 96 5.12 -28.67 -10.90
C VAL A 96 5.92 -27.73 -9.99
N ALA A 97 6.90 -28.23 -9.25
CA ALA A 97 7.74 -27.42 -8.37
C ALA A 97 8.59 -26.41 -9.15
N GLU A 98 9.13 -26.78 -10.32
CA GLU A 98 9.90 -25.88 -11.19
C GLU A 98 9.03 -24.71 -11.69
N ILE A 99 7.79 -24.98 -12.12
CA ILE A 99 6.83 -23.95 -12.55
C ILE A 99 6.43 -23.04 -11.37
N LEU A 100 6.37 -23.59 -10.16
CA LEU A 100 5.88 -22.88 -8.98
C LEU A 100 6.95 -22.03 -8.29
N VAL A 101 8.09 -22.62 -7.92
CA VAL A 101 9.13 -21.99 -7.08
C VAL A 101 10.53 -21.99 -7.70
N GLY A 102 10.66 -22.35 -8.98
CA GLY A 102 11.96 -22.38 -9.67
C GLY A 102 12.78 -21.11 -9.44
N ASN A 103 14.06 -21.28 -9.11
CA ASN A 103 15.01 -20.19 -8.90
C ASN A 103 14.99 -19.20 -10.07
N ALA A 104 15.04 -17.92 -9.74
CA ALA A 104 15.32 -16.86 -10.70
C ALA A 104 16.81 -16.50 -10.69
N ASN A 105 17.29 -15.99 -11.81
CA ASN A 105 18.64 -15.46 -12.01
C ASN A 105 19.79 -16.47 -11.78
N ASN A 106 19.57 -17.75 -12.07
CA ASN A 106 20.59 -18.80 -11.87
C ASN A 106 21.28 -19.27 -13.16
N ASN A 107 20.97 -18.66 -14.31
CA ASN A 107 21.44 -19.01 -15.66
C ASN A 107 21.03 -20.42 -16.14
N THR A 108 19.95 -20.99 -15.60
CA THR A 108 19.45 -22.32 -15.98
C THR A 108 17.93 -22.31 -16.11
N GLY A 109 17.37 -23.08 -17.05
CA GLY A 109 15.91 -23.24 -17.15
C GLY A 109 15.14 -21.93 -17.27
N GLY A 110 13.95 -21.90 -16.68
CA GLY A 110 13.14 -20.70 -16.47
C GLY A 110 12.91 -20.40 -14.99
N ILE A 111 12.02 -19.46 -14.69
CA ILE A 111 11.71 -19.04 -13.30
C ILE A 111 10.35 -19.59 -12.83
N GLY A 112 10.20 -19.74 -11.52
CA GLY A 112 8.92 -20.08 -10.90
C GLY A 112 7.95 -18.89 -10.84
N ALA A 113 6.64 -19.19 -10.80
CA ALA A 113 5.59 -18.19 -10.63
C ALA A 113 5.74 -17.37 -9.34
N ALA A 114 6.25 -17.99 -8.27
CA ALA A 114 6.63 -17.39 -7.00
C ALA A 114 8.07 -17.80 -6.66
N PHE A 115 9.03 -17.32 -7.45
CA PHE A 115 10.42 -17.76 -7.41
C PHE A 115 11.16 -17.46 -6.09
N ASN A 116 10.61 -16.68 -5.15
CA ASN A 116 11.17 -16.48 -3.82
C ASN A 116 10.39 -17.18 -2.68
N ALA A 117 9.34 -17.92 -3.02
CA ALA A 117 8.65 -18.77 -2.05
C ALA A 117 9.49 -19.99 -1.66
N THR A 118 9.21 -20.52 -0.47
CA THR A 118 9.79 -21.78 0.03
C THR A 118 8.82 -22.93 -0.23
N LEU A 119 9.31 -24.02 -0.81
CA LEU A 119 8.52 -25.24 -1.01
C LEU A 119 8.66 -26.18 0.19
N VAL A 120 7.53 -26.64 0.73
CA VAL A 120 7.49 -27.78 1.65
C VAL A 120 6.84 -28.92 0.90
N ALA A 121 7.44 -30.11 0.94
CA ALA A 121 7.01 -31.14 0.02
C ALA A 121 6.46 -32.38 0.72
N TYR A 122 5.28 -32.78 0.27
CA TYR A 122 4.46 -33.85 0.85
C TYR A 122 4.29 -34.92 -0.21
N THR A 123 4.99 -36.04 -0.05
CA THR A 123 5.22 -36.97 -1.14
C THR A 123 4.34 -38.22 -1.06
N PHE A 124 3.67 -38.53 -2.17
CA PHE A 124 3.03 -39.82 -2.42
C PHE A 124 2.96 -40.15 -3.92
N ASN A 125 2.58 -41.38 -4.28
CA ASN A 125 2.48 -41.83 -5.66
C ASN A 125 1.12 -41.38 -6.22
N VAL A 126 1.15 -40.51 -7.25
CA VAL A 126 -0.05 -39.88 -7.80
C VAL A 126 -0.84 -40.75 -8.78
N ILE A 127 -0.30 -41.89 -9.23
CA ILE A 127 -0.84 -42.67 -10.35
C ILE A 127 -1.49 -43.98 -9.89
N GLU A 128 -0.86 -44.82 -9.05
CA GLU A 128 -1.37 -46.19 -8.83
C GLU A 128 -1.19 -46.80 -7.42
N ARG A 129 -0.57 -46.09 -6.45
CA ARG A 129 -0.17 -46.71 -5.17
C ARG A 129 -0.54 -45.94 -3.90
N ARG A 130 -1.45 -44.99 -3.97
CA ARG A 130 -1.89 -44.23 -2.80
C ARG A 130 -3.16 -44.79 -2.15
N THR A 131 -3.19 -44.80 -0.83
CA THR A 131 -4.39 -45.10 -0.02
C THR A 131 -5.06 -43.81 0.44
N ILE A 132 -6.35 -43.89 0.80
CA ILE A 132 -7.09 -42.75 1.35
C ILE A 132 -6.49 -42.30 2.70
N GLU A 133 -5.91 -43.22 3.46
CA GLU A 133 -5.20 -42.91 4.71
C GLU A 133 -3.95 -42.05 4.46
N GLN A 134 -3.18 -42.36 3.42
CA GLN A 134 -2.03 -41.54 3.01
C GLN A 134 -2.46 -40.16 2.52
N GLU A 135 -3.52 -40.09 1.69
CA GLU A 135 -4.15 -38.82 1.27
C GLU A 135 -4.52 -37.98 2.51
N THR A 136 -5.27 -38.56 3.44
CA THR A 136 -5.75 -37.90 4.66
C THR A 136 -4.59 -37.39 5.52
N THR A 137 -3.55 -38.21 5.68
CA THR A 137 -2.37 -37.85 6.47
C THR A 137 -1.67 -36.63 5.87
N LEU A 138 -1.38 -36.62 4.57
CA LEU A 138 -0.69 -35.49 3.94
C LEU A 138 -1.55 -34.23 3.93
N LEU A 139 -2.87 -34.36 3.72
CA LEU A 139 -3.82 -33.25 3.81
C LEU A 139 -3.87 -32.63 5.21
N SER A 140 -3.75 -33.43 6.28
CA SER A 140 -3.75 -32.93 7.67
C SER A 140 -2.51 -32.13 8.04
N LEU A 141 -1.41 -32.29 7.29
CA LEU A 141 -0.17 -31.56 7.52
C LEU A 141 -0.14 -30.21 6.81
N GLN A 142 -1.11 -29.93 5.94
CA GLN A 142 -1.14 -28.72 5.14
C GLN A 142 -1.45 -27.46 5.96
N SER A 143 -1.97 -27.57 7.18
CA SER A 143 -2.14 -26.41 8.06
C SER A 143 -0.82 -25.74 8.47
N GLY A 144 0.32 -26.41 8.23
CA GLY A 144 1.67 -25.90 8.51
C GLY A 144 2.29 -25.01 7.41
N VAL A 145 1.56 -24.76 6.31
CA VAL A 145 2.01 -23.93 5.18
C VAL A 145 0.98 -22.82 4.87
N ASP A 146 1.39 -21.82 4.11
CA ASP A 146 0.51 -20.71 3.73
C ASP A 146 -0.41 -21.09 2.57
N VAL A 147 0.14 -21.81 1.60
CA VAL A 147 -0.57 -22.28 0.40
C VAL A 147 -0.40 -23.79 0.28
N SER A 148 -1.49 -24.53 0.06
CA SER A 148 -1.47 -25.96 -0.24
C SER A 148 -1.73 -26.18 -1.73
N HIS A 149 -0.74 -26.70 -2.45
CA HIS A 149 -0.79 -26.99 -3.87
C HIS A 149 -1.06 -28.47 -4.15
N ASN A 150 -2.08 -28.75 -4.96
CA ASN A 150 -2.57 -30.11 -5.23
C ASN A 150 -2.87 -30.32 -6.73
N SER A 151 -1.88 -30.79 -7.50
CA SER A 151 -2.07 -31.13 -8.93
C SER A 151 -2.43 -32.60 -9.16
N TRP A 152 -3.29 -33.14 -8.30
CA TRP A 152 -3.75 -34.54 -8.33
C TRP A 152 -5.24 -34.63 -8.00
N GLY A 153 -5.88 -35.71 -8.40
CA GLY A 153 -7.30 -35.96 -8.14
C GLY A 153 -7.71 -37.39 -8.51
N ARG A 154 -9.02 -37.64 -8.57
CA ARG A 154 -9.60 -38.92 -9.00
C ARG A 154 -10.37 -38.80 -10.32
N SER A 155 -9.96 -37.85 -11.17
CA SER A 155 -10.53 -37.63 -12.51
C SER A 155 -10.69 -38.95 -13.28
N GLY A 156 -11.85 -39.13 -13.91
CA GLY A 156 -12.25 -40.39 -14.56
C GLY A 156 -12.90 -41.44 -13.65
N TYR A 157 -12.84 -41.28 -12.32
CA TYR A 157 -13.53 -42.13 -11.34
C TYR A 157 -14.70 -41.37 -10.69
N TYR A 158 -15.78 -41.18 -11.44
CA TYR A 158 -16.91 -40.33 -11.07
C TYR A 158 -17.54 -40.71 -9.72
N PHE A 159 -17.73 -39.70 -8.87
CA PHE A 159 -18.36 -39.78 -7.55
C PHE A 159 -17.66 -40.74 -6.55
N THR A 160 -16.43 -41.15 -6.83
CA THR A 160 -15.73 -42.13 -5.97
C THR A 160 -15.11 -41.50 -4.73
N ASP A 161 -14.71 -40.24 -4.76
CA ASP A 161 -14.14 -39.48 -3.64
C ASP A 161 -15.23 -38.82 -2.76
N ASN A 162 -16.39 -39.47 -2.66
CA ASN A 162 -17.56 -38.95 -1.98
C ASN A 162 -17.35 -38.80 -0.46
N PHE A 163 -17.35 -37.56 0.00
CA PHE A 163 -17.19 -37.19 1.42
C PHE A 163 -18.35 -37.64 2.35
N GLN A 164 -19.48 -38.08 1.78
CA GLN A 164 -20.54 -38.75 2.55
C GLN A 164 -20.18 -40.20 2.91
N GLN A 165 -19.19 -40.79 2.24
CA GLN A 165 -18.72 -42.13 2.56
C GLN A 165 -17.73 -42.09 3.73
N PRO A 166 -17.85 -43.01 4.71
CA PRO A 166 -16.94 -43.07 5.86
C PRO A 166 -15.46 -43.12 5.49
N ALA A 167 -15.12 -43.71 4.34
CA ALA A 167 -13.74 -43.80 3.86
C ALA A 167 -13.10 -42.43 3.60
N TYR A 168 -13.86 -41.43 3.15
CA TYR A 168 -13.34 -40.09 2.80
C TYR A 168 -13.65 -39.02 3.85
N ALA A 169 -14.42 -39.34 4.89
CA ALA A 169 -14.75 -38.38 5.96
C ALA A 169 -13.51 -37.79 6.62
N GLY A 170 -12.44 -38.58 6.78
CA GLY A 170 -11.16 -38.10 7.32
C GLY A 170 -10.48 -37.06 6.42
N ALA A 171 -10.48 -37.29 5.10
CA ALA A 171 -9.92 -36.35 4.13
C ALA A 171 -10.72 -35.03 4.08
N ALA A 172 -12.06 -35.13 4.14
CA ALA A 172 -12.95 -33.97 4.23
C ALA A 172 -12.63 -33.13 5.49
N ALA A 173 -12.49 -33.79 6.64
CA ALA A 173 -12.13 -33.13 7.90
C ALA A 173 -10.74 -32.49 7.86
N ALA A 174 -9.75 -33.15 7.22
CA ALA A 174 -8.40 -32.61 7.07
C ALA A 174 -8.38 -31.32 6.22
N ILE A 175 -9.14 -31.28 5.11
CA ILE A 175 -9.27 -30.09 4.26
C ILE A 175 -9.92 -28.93 5.03
N ALA A 176 -11.03 -29.20 5.72
CA ALA A 176 -11.72 -28.19 6.52
C ALA A 176 -10.84 -27.67 7.68
N ALA A 177 -10.11 -28.55 8.36
CA ALA A 177 -9.18 -28.16 9.42
C ALA A 177 -8.03 -27.29 8.90
N THR A 178 -7.45 -27.65 7.75
CA THR A 178 -6.39 -26.86 7.09
C THR A 178 -6.87 -25.45 6.74
N ALA A 179 -8.06 -25.31 6.17
CA ALA A 179 -8.65 -24.00 5.86
C ALA A 179 -9.09 -23.21 7.10
N ALA A 180 -9.35 -23.88 8.22
CA ALA A 180 -9.77 -23.21 9.46
C ALA A 180 -8.60 -22.81 10.37
N GLN A 181 -7.52 -23.60 10.40
CA GLN A 181 -6.45 -23.47 11.41
C GLN A 181 -5.15 -22.93 10.83
N GLY A 182 -4.93 -23.10 9.52
CA GLY A 182 -3.72 -22.60 8.87
C GLY A 182 -3.54 -21.09 9.04
N ARG A 183 -2.29 -20.62 8.97
CA ARG A 183 -1.95 -19.19 9.04
C ARG A 183 -2.56 -18.46 10.24
N GLY A 184 -2.53 -19.08 11.42
CA GLY A 184 -3.06 -18.49 12.66
C GLY A 184 -4.59 -18.30 12.69
N GLY A 185 -5.33 -19.05 11.86
CA GLY A 185 -6.80 -18.94 11.73
C GLY A 185 -7.27 -18.17 10.49
N LEU A 186 -6.34 -17.55 9.73
CA LEU A 186 -6.67 -16.98 8.41
C LEU A 186 -7.00 -18.07 7.38
N GLY A 187 -6.47 -19.28 7.59
CA GLY A 187 -6.65 -20.44 6.74
C GLY A 187 -5.56 -20.60 5.71
N THR A 188 -4.99 -21.81 5.61
CA THR A 188 -4.12 -22.17 4.48
C THR A 188 -4.96 -22.12 3.20
N VAL A 189 -4.44 -21.47 2.17
CA VAL A 189 -5.13 -21.37 0.88
C VAL A 189 -4.90 -22.64 0.07
N ILE A 190 -5.97 -23.41 -0.20
CA ILE A 190 -5.86 -24.70 -0.89
C ILE A 190 -6.17 -24.53 -2.37
N VAL A 191 -5.20 -24.81 -3.23
CA VAL A 191 -5.34 -24.79 -4.70
C VAL A 191 -5.31 -26.23 -5.23
N ARG A 192 -6.25 -26.57 -6.10
CA ARG A 192 -6.33 -27.89 -6.74
C ARG A 192 -6.59 -27.77 -8.24
N SER A 193 -5.99 -28.66 -9.02
CA SER A 193 -6.26 -28.74 -10.46
C SER A 193 -7.67 -29.30 -10.73
N ALA A 194 -8.36 -28.78 -11.75
CA ALA A 194 -9.75 -29.17 -12.05
C ALA A 194 -9.89 -30.62 -12.56
N GLY A 195 -8.83 -31.15 -13.18
CA GLY A 195 -8.80 -32.47 -13.82
C GLY A 195 -8.76 -32.37 -15.35
N ASN A 196 -8.32 -33.45 -15.99
CA ASN A 196 -8.03 -33.51 -17.43
C ASN A 196 -8.98 -34.44 -18.20
N GLY A 197 -10.16 -34.73 -17.66
CA GLY A 197 -11.12 -35.72 -18.13
C GLY A 197 -12.30 -35.18 -18.95
N ALA A 198 -12.32 -33.89 -19.30
CA ALA A 198 -13.50 -33.24 -19.89
C ALA A 198 -13.96 -33.91 -21.19
N GLN A 199 -13.02 -34.36 -22.01
CA GLN A 199 -13.33 -35.05 -23.27
C GLN A 199 -13.97 -36.43 -23.06
N GLN A 200 -13.85 -37.00 -21.86
CA GLN A 200 -14.55 -38.21 -21.44
C GLN A 200 -15.89 -37.93 -20.73
N GLY A 201 -16.26 -36.65 -20.57
CA GLY A 201 -17.47 -36.22 -19.86
C GLY A 201 -17.31 -36.14 -18.34
N ASP A 202 -16.08 -35.94 -17.87
CA ASP A 202 -15.78 -35.65 -16.46
C ASP A 202 -16.11 -34.20 -16.11
N ASP A 203 -16.44 -33.95 -14.84
CA ASP A 203 -16.85 -32.63 -14.35
C ASP A 203 -16.23 -32.38 -12.96
N VAL A 204 -15.97 -31.12 -12.64
CA VAL A 204 -15.53 -30.72 -11.29
C VAL A 204 -16.51 -31.24 -10.22
N ASN A 205 -17.81 -31.21 -10.49
CA ASN A 205 -18.86 -31.67 -9.58
C ASN A 205 -19.02 -33.20 -9.49
N THR A 206 -18.20 -33.99 -10.18
CA THR A 206 -18.11 -35.43 -9.92
C THR A 206 -17.01 -35.79 -8.92
N HIS A 207 -16.29 -34.80 -8.37
CA HIS A 207 -15.17 -35.01 -7.44
C HIS A 207 -15.24 -34.10 -6.21
N ASN A 208 -15.44 -34.67 -5.02
CA ASN A 208 -15.56 -33.89 -3.77
C ASN A 208 -14.24 -33.31 -3.27
N TYR A 209 -13.09 -33.80 -3.73
CA TYR A 209 -11.82 -33.12 -3.51
C TYR A 209 -11.74 -31.79 -4.27
N VAL A 210 -12.42 -31.68 -5.41
CA VAL A 210 -12.28 -30.59 -6.38
C VAL A 210 -13.43 -29.59 -6.31
N ASN A 211 -14.66 -30.02 -6.03
CA ASN A 211 -15.79 -29.09 -5.86
C ASN A 211 -15.90 -28.52 -4.44
N ASN A 212 -14.95 -28.83 -3.55
CA ASN A 212 -15.03 -28.48 -2.14
C ASN A 212 -15.02 -26.96 -1.92
N ARG A 213 -15.84 -26.47 -1.00
CA ARG A 213 -15.88 -25.03 -0.63
C ARG A 213 -14.53 -24.42 -0.25
N HIS A 214 -13.61 -25.20 0.32
CA HIS A 214 -12.31 -24.73 0.79
C HIS A 214 -11.24 -24.69 -0.31
N THR A 215 -11.52 -25.23 -1.50
CA THR A 215 -10.55 -25.33 -2.58
C THR A 215 -10.77 -24.26 -3.64
N ILE A 216 -9.67 -23.66 -4.11
CA ILE A 216 -9.61 -22.92 -5.37
C ILE A 216 -9.35 -23.94 -6.46
N THR A 217 -10.32 -24.07 -7.37
CA THR A 217 -10.26 -25.05 -8.45
C THR A 217 -9.76 -24.38 -9.72
N ALA A 218 -8.61 -24.86 -10.22
CA ALA A 218 -7.86 -24.29 -11.32
C ALA A 218 -7.96 -25.15 -12.58
N GLY A 219 -8.64 -24.63 -13.61
CA GLY A 219 -8.64 -25.19 -14.95
C GLY A 219 -7.47 -24.68 -15.79
N ALA A 220 -7.44 -25.05 -17.07
CA ALA A 220 -6.36 -24.71 -17.99
C ALA A 220 -6.87 -23.93 -19.21
N ALA A 221 -6.08 -22.95 -19.66
CA ALA A 221 -6.29 -22.23 -20.91
C ALA A 221 -4.96 -22.12 -21.69
N PHE A 222 -5.05 -22.20 -23.01
CA PHE A 222 -3.91 -22.05 -23.89
C PHE A 222 -3.54 -20.57 -24.13
N GLU A 223 -2.38 -20.35 -24.75
CA GLU A 223 -1.85 -19.01 -25.05
C GLU A 223 -2.79 -18.17 -25.92
N ASN A 224 -3.59 -18.81 -26.78
CA ASN A 224 -4.57 -18.14 -27.62
C ASN A 224 -5.86 -17.72 -26.88
N GLY A 225 -5.94 -17.94 -25.57
CA GLY A 225 -7.11 -17.62 -24.77
C GLY A 225 -8.30 -18.55 -25.00
N ASN A 226 -8.08 -19.79 -25.47
CA ASN A 226 -9.11 -20.82 -25.43
C ASN A 226 -8.87 -21.73 -24.22
N VAL A 227 -9.94 -22.08 -23.51
CA VAL A 227 -9.92 -23.11 -22.47
C VAL A 227 -9.45 -24.43 -23.09
N ALA A 228 -8.54 -25.09 -22.40
CA ALA A 228 -7.93 -26.31 -22.87
C ALA A 228 -8.98 -27.43 -22.92
N PRO A 229 -9.17 -28.14 -24.05
CA PRO A 229 -10.28 -29.10 -24.22
C PRO A 229 -10.34 -30.25 -23.20
N MET A 230 -9.22 -30.56 -22.55
CA MET A 230 -9.15 -31.57 -21.48
C MET A 230 -9.59 -31.03 -20.12
N SER A 231 -9.57 -29.72 -19.90
CA SER A 231 -9.87 -29.09 -18.61
C SER A 231 -11.32 -29.37 -18.19
N ASN A 232 -11.50 -30.07 -17.08
CA ASN A 232 -12.84 -30.38 -16.55
C ASN A 232 -13.66 -29.11 -16.36
N PRO A 233 -14.86 -29.01 -16.97
CA PRO A 233 -15.79 -27.94 -16.67
C PRO A 233 -16.49 -28.20 -15.33
N GLY A 234 -17.21 -27.21 -14.82
CA GLY A 234 -18.14 -27.40 -13.71
C GLY A 234 -18.52 -26.11 -13.02
N ALA A 235 -19.63 -26.14 -12.28
CA ALA A 235 -20.12 -24.96 -11.57
C ALA A 235 -19.24 -24.54 -10.38
N ALA A 236 -18.39 -25.43 -9.86
CA ALA A 236 -17.46 -25.14 -8.78
C ALA A 236 -16.05 -24.73 -9.28
N LEU A 237 -15.83 -24.65 -10.60
CA LEU A 237 -14.59 -24.14 -11.17
C LEU A 237 -14.39 -22.67 -10.75
N THR A 238 -13.24 -22.33 -10.20
CA THR A 238 -12.97 -20.96 -9.73
C THR A 238 -12.40 -20.11 -10.86
N VAL A 239 -11.25 -20.51 -11.41
CA VAL A 239 -10.56 -19.80 -12.50
C VAL A 239 -9.87 -20.79 -13.42
N VAL A 240 -9.51 -20.34 -14.62
CA VAL A 240 -8.52 -21.02 -15.47
C VAL A 240 -7.20 -20.27 -15.45
N ALA A 241 -6.10 -21.00 -15.59
CA ALA A 241 -4.77 -20.43 -15.69
C ALA A 241 -4.07 -20.85 -16.98
N PRO A 242 -3.07 -20.07 -17.44
CA PRO A 242 -2.23 -20.44 -18.58
C PRO A 242 -1.55 -21.80 -18.38
N GLY A 243 -1.77 -22.73 -19.31
CA GLY A 243 -1.09 -24.03 -19.31
C GLY A 243 -1.69 -25.02 -20.29
N THR A 244 -0.95 -26.07 -20.59
CA THR A 244 -1.38 -27.12 -21.54
C THR A 244 -2.17 -28.25 -20.89
N ALA A 245 -2.20 -28.29 -19.55
CA ALA A 245 -3.00 -29.21 -18.74
C ALA A 245 -3.28 -28.55 -17.38
N THR A 246 -4.26 -29.06 -16.63
CA THR A 246 -4.63 -28.45 -15.33
C THR A 246 -3.52 -28.55 -14.29
N SER A 247 -2.68 -29.58 -14.35
CA SER A 247 -1.50 -29.74 -13.47
C SER A 247 -0.40 -28.71 -13.71
N TRP A 248 -0.33 -28.12 -14.92
CA TRP A 248 0.63 -27.06 -15.26
C TRP A 248 0.04 -25.66 -15.02
N SER A 249 -1.28 -25.57 -14.89
CA SER A 249 -2.02 -24.32 -14.69
C SER A 249 -2.23 -24.01 -13.20
N ALA A 250 -2.54 -25.03 -12.39
CA ALA A 250 -2.66 -24.89 -10.95
C ALA A 250 -1.44 -24.26 -10.23
N PRO A 251 -0.17 -24.54 -10.60
CA PRO A 251 0.97 -23.87 -9.96
C PRO A 251 1.04 -22.37 -10.29
N ILE A 252 0.53 -21.93 -11.44
CA ILE A 252 0.40 -20.49 -11.75
C ILE A 252 -0.58 -19.84 -10.77
N VAL A 253 -1.73 -20.48 -10.50
CA VAL A 253 -2.70 -20.01 -9.49
C VAL A 253 -2.08 -19.96 -8.10
N SER A 254 -1.35 -21.01 -7.69
CA SER A 254 -0.64 -21.03 -6.40
C SER A 254 0.43 -19.93 -6.30
N GLY A 255 1.13 -19.63 -7.40
CA GLY A 255 2.08 -18.52 -7.46
C GLY A 255 1.40 -17.16 -7.30
N THR A 256 0.29 -16.91 -8.01
CA THR A 256 -0.52 -15.70 -7.82
C THR A 256 -1.00 -15.54 -6.38
N VAL A 257 -1.50 -16.62 -5.77
CA VAL A 257 -1.89 -16.61 -4.35
C VAL A 257 -0.72 -16.25 -3.45
N ALA A 258 0.48 -16.78 -3.69
CA ALA A 258 1.65 -16.44 -2.90
C ALA A 258 1.96 -14.94 -2.96
N LEU A 259 1.91 -14.32 -4.15
CA LEU A 259 2.11 -12.88 -4.30
C LEU A 259 0.99 -12.06 -3.63
N MET A 260 -0.27 -12.52 -3.68
CA MET A 260 -1.37 -11.89 -2.94
C MET A 260 -1.13 -11.89 -1.43
N LEU A 261 -0.66 -13.02 -0.88
CA LEU A 261 -0.38 -13.16 0.55
C LEU A 261 0.89 -12.41 1.01
N GLU A 262 1.85 -12.21 0.11
CA GLU A 262 3.01 -11.33 0.34
C GLU A 262 2.56 -9.87 0.39
N ALA A 263 1.70 -9.45 -0.55
CA ALA A 263 1.15 -8.10 -0.59
C ALA A 263 0.23 -7.79 0.59
N ASN A 264 -0.60 -8.75 1.01
CA ASN A 264 -1.47 -8.63 2.17
C ASN A 264 -1.50 -9.92 3.00
N PRO A 265 -0.69 -9.99 4.08
CA PRO A 265 -0.63 -11.17 4.93
C PRO A 265 -1.89 -11.35 5.80
N ASN A 266 -2.80 -10.37 5.85
CA ASN A 266 -4.01 -10.43 6.68
C ASN A 266 -5.22 -11.06 5.97
N LEU A 267 -5.09 -11.39 4.68
CA LEU A 267 -6.16 -12.04 3.93
C LEU A 267 -6.51 -13.41 4.52
N GLY A 268 -7.79 -13.65 4.74
CA GLY A 268 -8.32 -14.99 4.97
C GLY A 268 -8.47 -15.78 3.67
N TYR A 269 -8.58 -17.11 3.77
CA TYR A 269 -8.65 -17.96 2.57
C TYR A 269 -9.89 -17.66 1.68
N ARG A 270 -10.98 -17.15 2.26
CA ARG A 270 -12.20 -16.76 1.52
C ARG A 270 -12.03 -15.43 0.80
N ASP A 271 -11.24 -14.51 1.36
CA ASP A 271 -10.89 -13.26 0.67
C ASP A 271 -10.12 -13.58 -0.61
N VAL A 272 -9.13 -14.47 -0.53
CA VAL A 272 -8.34 -14.90 -1.69
C VAL A 272 -9.23 -15.53 -2.77
N GLN A 273 -10.17 -16.40 -2.39
CA GLN A 273 -11.13 -16.99 -3.33
C GLN A 273 -12.01 -15.93 -4.02
N THR A 274 -12.43 -14.91 -3.28
CA THR A 274 -13.29 -13.83 -3.77
C THR A 274 -12.53 -12.91 -4.72
N ILE A 275 -11.34 -12.47 -4.32
CA ILE A 275 -10.47 -11.60 -5.12
C ILE A 275 -10.12 -12.28 -6.45
N LEU A 276 -9.75 -13.56 -6.43
CA LEU A 276 -9.46 -14.29 -7.68
C LEU A 276 -10.66 -14.37 -8.62
N GLY A 277 -11.88 -14.45 -8.09
CA GLY A 277 -13.10 -14.39 -8.90
C GLY A 277 -13.33 -13.00 -9.50
N MET A 278 -13.14 -11.95 -8.69
CA MET A 278 -13.33 -10.55 -9.09
C MET A 278 -12.27 -10.04 -10.07
N SER A 279 -11.06 -10.57 -10.02
CA SER A 279 -9.95 -10.10 -10.86
C SER A 279 -9.82 -10.85 -12.17
N ALA A 280 -10.47 -12.00 -12.33
CA ALA A 280 -10.34 -12.83 -13.52
C ALA A 280 -10.90 -12.14 -14.77
N ARG A 281 -10.26 -12.41 -15.91
CA ARG A 281 -10.63 -11.82 -17.22
C ARG A 281 -11.38 -12.83 -18.07
N MET A 282 -12.37 -12.36 -18.81
CA MET A 282 -13.10 -13.22 -19.73
C MET A 282 -12.15 -13.81 -20.79
N VAL A 283 -12.37 -15.09 -21.10
CA VAL A 283 -11.56 -15.91 -22.03
C VAL A 283 -12.53 -16.78 -22.86
N ASP A 284 -12.04 -17.66 -23.75
CA ASP A 284 -12.82 -18.33 -24.80
C ASP A 284 -13.36 -17.38 -25.88
N ASN A 285 -12.62 -17.31 -27.00
CA ASN A 285 -12.92 -16.40 -28.11
C ASN A 285 -14.28 -16.65 -28.79
N ASP A 286 -14.93 -17.81 -28.56
CA ASP A 286 -16.27 -18.11 -29.07
C ASP A 286 -17.39 -17.57 -28.16
N GLY A 287 -17.05 -17.09 -26.97
CA GLY A 287 -17.99 -16.59 -25.96
C GLY A 287 -18.97 -17.65 -25.43
N ALA A 288 -18.77 -18.92 -25.76
CA ALA A 288 -19.77 -19.96 -25.50
C ALA A 288 -19.80 -20.35 -24.02
N GLY A 289 -20.97 -20.22 -23.40
CA GLY A 289 -21.21 -20.64 -22.02
C GLY A 289 -20.98 -19.56 -20.96
N TRP A 290 -20.67 -18.33 -21.37
CA TRP A 290 -20.63 -17.17 -20.48
C TRP A 290 -22.02 -16.64 -20.20
N PHE A 291 -22.25 -16.28 -18.94
CA PHE A 291 -23.39 -15.48 -18.50
C PHE A 291 -22.98 -14.55 -17.36
N PHE A 292 -23.82 -13.57 -17.05
CA PHE A 292 -23.63 -12.74 -15.87
C PHE A 292 -24.56 -13.21 -14.76
N ASN A 293 -24.04 -13.28 -13.54
CA ASN A 293 -24.85 -13.52 -12.36
C ASN A 293 -25.61 -12.26 -11.94
N ALA A 294 -26.36 -12.31 -10.84
CA ALA A 294 -27.24 -11.23 -10.41
C ALA A 294 -26.63 -10.29 -9.36
N ALA A 295 -25.32 -10.38 -9.10
CA ALA A 295 -24.64 -9.43 -8.22
C ALA A 295 -24.63 -8.01 -8.82
N GLN A 296 -24.26 -7.01 -8.02
CA GLN A 296 -24.29 -5.60 -8.44
C GLN A 296 -23.01 -4.82 -8.13
N ASP A 297 -22.05 -5.44 -7.48
CA ASP A 297 -20.86 -4.81 -6.90
C ASP A 297 -19.61 -4.93 -7.77
N TRP A 298 -19.71 -5.46 -8.99
CA TRP A 298 -18.56 -5.71 -9.86
C TRP A 298 -18.74 -5.12 -11.26
N ASN A 299 -17.87 -4.18 -11.63
CA ASN A 299 -17.94 -3.46 -12.90
C ASN A 299 -19.37 -2.92 -13.19
N GLY A 300 -20.02 -2.39 -12.15
CA GLY A 300 -21.38 -1.87 -12.18
C GLY A 300 -22.48 -2.92 -12.41
N GLY A 301 -22.25 -4.20 -12.11
CA GLY A 301 -23.24 -5.26 -12.27
C GLY A 301 -22.76 -6.63 -11.80
N GLY A 302 -23.31 -7.68 -12.41
CA GLY A 302 -22.97 -9.07 -12.06
C GLY A 302 -21.62 -9.52 -12.59
N HIS A 303 -21.06 -10.52 -11.93
CA HIS A 303 -19.83 -11.22 -12.33
C HIS A 303 -20.07 -12.00 -13.61
N HIS A 304 -19.12 -12.01 -14.55
CA HIS A 304 -19.15 -13.00 -15.61
C HIS A 304 -18.72 -14.36 -15.06
N VAL A 305 -19.42 -15.41 -15.49
CA VAL A 305 -19.20 -16.78 -15.06
C VAL A 305 -19.41 -17.77 -16.21
N SER A 306 -18.63 -18.84 -16.20
CA SER A 306 -18.68 -19.92 -17.19
C SER A 306 -18.40 -21.26 -16.52
N ARG A 307 -19.07 -22.33 -16.96
CA ARG A 307 -18.70 -23.68 -16.53
C ARG A 307 -17.34 -24.12 -17.09
N ARG A 308 -16.90 -23.58 -18.22
CA ARG A 308 -15.63 -23.94 -18.86
C ARG A 308 -14.46 -23.18 -18.23
N ALA A 309 -14.68 -21.94 -17.82
CA ALA A 309 -13.63 -21.02 -17.40
C ALA A 309 -13.71 -20.55 -15.94
N GLY A 310 -14.77 -20.91 -15.19
CA GLY A 310 -15.04 -20.32 -13.88
C GLY A 310 -15.37 -18.84 -14.02
N PHE A 311 -14.71 -17.99 -13.24
CA PHE A 311 -14.72 -16.53 -13.43
C PHE A 311 -13.77 -16.06 -14.54
N GLY A 312 -13.00 -16.95 -15.16
CA GLY A 312 -12.15 -16.61 -16.30
C GLY A 312 -10.67 -16.87 -16.10
N LEU A 313 -9.87 -16.31 -17.00
CA LEU A 313 -8.42 -16.40 -16.95
C LEU A 313 -7.88 -15.55 -15.80
N ILE A 314 -7.02 -16.16 -14.98
CA ILE A 314 -6.38 -15.45 -13.87
C ILE A 314 -5.64 -14.18 -14.36
N ASP A 315 -5.83 -13.10 -13.62
CA ASP A 315 -5.08 -11.86 -13.73
C ASP A 315 -4.38 -11.61 -12.40
N ALA A 316 -3.10 -11.99 -12.32
CA ALA A 316 -2.33 -11.88 -11.10
C ALA A 316 -2.11 -10.42 -10.70
N HIS A 317 -1.93 -9.54 -11.69
CA HIS A 317 -1.78 -8.11 -11.45
C HIS A 317 -3.02 -7.55 -10.74
N ALA A 318 -4.21 -7.71 -11.35
CA ALA A 318 -5.45 -7.25 -10.74
C ALA A 318 -5.74 -7.91 -9.39
N ALA A 319 -5.42 -9.21 -9.24
CA ALA A 319 -5.59 -9.92 -7.97
C ALA A 319 -4.72 -9.35 -6.84
N VAL A 320 -3.46 -9.05 -7.12
CA VAL A 320 -2.53 -8.50 -6.13
C VAL A 320 -2.88 -7.06 -5.79
N ARG A 321 -3.26 -6.23 -6.77
CA ARG A 321 -3.72 -4.86 -6.48
C ARG A 321 -4.99 -4.84 -5.63
N LEU A 322 -5.95 -5.72 -5.92
CA LEU A 322 -7.13 -5.86 -5.05
C LEU A 322 -6.73 -6.33 -3.65
N ALA A 323 -5.80 -7.28 -3.53
CA ALA A 323 -5.27 -7.74 -2.24
C ALA A 323 -4.66 -6.60 -1.40
N GLU A 324 -3.86 -5.71 -2.00
CA GLU A 324 -3.30 -4.53 -1.31
C GLU A 324 -4.40 -3.62 -0.73
N SER A 325 -5.48 -3.43 -1.48
CA SER A 325 -6.61 -2.58 -1.09
C SER A 325 -7.61 -3.27 -0.14
N TRP A 326 -7.47 -4.57 0.10
CA TRP A 326 -8.49 -5.38 0.77
C TRP A 326 -8.41 -5.29 2.29
N GLU A 327 -9.47 -4.78 2.92
CA GLU A 327 -9.53 -4.60 4.37
C GLU A 327 -10.34 -5.68 5.08
N ALA A 328 -11.23 -6.36 4.36
CA ALA A 328 -12.01 -7.44 4.94
C ALA A 328 -11.11 -8.63 5.28
N GLN A 329 -11.49 -9.37 6.33
CA GLN A 329 -10.79 -10.57 6.74
C GLN A 329 -11.81 -11.71 6.88
N SER A 330 -12.03 -12.45 5.80
CA SER A 330 -13.01 -13.54 5.69
C SER A 330 -12.33 -14.89 5.93
N THR A 331 -12.60 -15.50 7.08
CA THR A 331 -11.99 -16.76 7.53
C THR A 331 -13.05 -17.82 7.78
N ALA A 332 -12.65 -19.00 8.28
CA ALA A 332 -13.61 -19.99 8.77
C ALA A 332 -14.35 -19.51 10.03
N GLY A 333 -13.72 -18.64 10.83
CA GLY A 333 -14.25 -18.19 12.12
C GLY A 333 -15.43 -17.21 12.02
N ASN A 334 -15.58 -16.53 10.88
CA ASN A 334 -16.67 -15.58 10.62
C ASN A 334 -17.53 -15.95 9.39
N LEU A 335 -17.49 -17.22 8.99
CA LEU A 335 -18.34 -17.75 7.93
C LEU A 335 -19.81 -17.73 8.36
N SER A 336 -20.67 -17.09 7.57
CA SER A 336 -22.12 -17.20 7.69
C SER A 336 -22.63 -18.33 6.80
N GLN A 337 -23.54 -19.14 7.32
CA GLN A 337 -24.13 -20.24 6.56
C GLN A 337 -25.60 -20.47 6.92
N ALA A 338 -26.37 -20.97 5.94
CA ALA A 338 -27.73 -21.43 6.13
C ALA A 338 -27.96 -22.76 5.38
N SER A 339 -28.55 -23.73 6.05
CA SER A 339 -28.84 -25.05 5.49
C SER A 339 -30.33 -25.38 5.59
N VAL A 340 -30.90 -25.85 4.49
CA VAL A 340 -32.31 -26.26 4.39
C VAL A 340 -32.42 -27.58 3.63
N ARG A 341 -33.47 -28.34 3.92
CA ARG A 341 -33.72 -29.65 3.32
C ARG A 341 -35.13 -29.74 2.79
N ASN A 342 -35.31 -30.45 1.68
CA ASN A 342 -36.60 -30.84 1.14
C ASN A 342 -36.69 -32.38 1.06
N ASP A 343 -37.59 -32.92 1.87
CA ASP A 343 -37.84 -34.36 2.01
C ASP A 343 -39.13 -34.81 1.31
N ALA A 344 -39.77 -33.95 0.51
CA ALA A 344 -41.02 -34.28 -0.16
C ALA A 344 -40.85 -35.38 -1.21
N GLY A 345 -39.65 -35.52 -1.77
CA GLY A 345 -39.35 -36.41 -2.90
C GLY A 345 -40.10 -36.03 -4.17
N GLY A 346 -39.83 -36.71 -5.29
CA GLY A 346 -40.48 -36.42 -6.56
C GLY A 346 -40.16 -37.44 -7.64
N GLY A 347 -41.16 -37.86 -8.41
CA GLY A 347 -40.96 -38.73 -9.56
C GLY A 347 -40.26 -37.99 -10.69
N LEU A 348 -39.24 -38.63 -11.27
CA LEU A 348 -38.58 -38.19 -12.50
C LEU A 348 -39.23 -38.95 -13.65
N SER A 349 -40.12 -38.25 -14.37
CA SER A 349 -40.81 -38.80 -15.54
C SER A 349 -40.00 -38.49 -16.79
N GLU A 350 -40.10 -39.37 -17.79
CA GLU A 350 -39.33 -39.28 -19.03
C GLU A 350 -39.47 -37.92 -19.73
N ASN A 351 -38.36 -37.33 -20.16
CA ASN A 351 -38.33 -36.02 -20.84
C ASN A 351 -39.06 -34.90 -20.09
N GLN A 352 -39.19 -35.01 -18.76
CA GLN A 352 -39.80 -33.99 -17.92
C GLN A 352 -38.81 -33.39 -16.94
N ARG A 353 -39.07 -32.13 -16.62
CA ARG A 353 -38.41 -31.40 -15.55
C ARG A 353 -39.14 -31.63 -14.23
N LEU A 354 -38.42 -32.11 -13.23
CA LEU A 354 -38.81 -31.93 -11.83
C LEU A 354 -38.26 -30.60 -11.34
N GLU A 355 -39.11 -29.75 -10.80
CA GLU A 355 -38.71 -28.51 -10.12
C GLU A 355 -39.23 -28.54 -8.67
N GLN A 356 -38.34 -28.27 -7.72
CA GLN A 356 -38.66 -28.17 -6.30
C GLN A 356 -37.99 -26.94 -5.69
N SER A 357 -38.58 -26.40 -4.63
CA SER A 357 -38.09 -25.19 -3.97
C SER A 357 -37.78 -25.42 -2.51
N VAL A 358 -36.84 -24.62 -2.00
CA VAL A 358 -36.56 -24.40 -0.58
C VAL A 358 -36.38 -22.90 -0.35
N ARG A 359 -36.69 -22.43 0.85
CA ARG A 359 -36.54 -21.03 1.22
C ARG A 359 -35.36 -20.83 2.18
N ILE A 360 -34.49 -19.88 1.87
CA ILE A 360 -33.45 -19.39 2.79
C ILE A 360 -33.94 -18.05 3.35
N ASP A 361 -34.09 -17.96 4.67
CA ASP A 361 -34.48 -16.70 5.33
C ASP A 361 -33.27 -15.87 5.79
N ALA A 362 -32.10 -16.49 5.89
CA ALA A 362 -30.87 -15.83 6.34
C ALA A 362 -30.37 -14.80 5.31
N ALA A 363 -30.03 -13.60 5.79
CA ALA A 363 -29.40 -12.56 4.99
C ALA A 363 -27.89 -12.82 4.88
N ILE A 364 -27.51 -13.54 3.83
CA ILE A 364 -26.12 -13.91 3.53
C ILE A 364 -25.77 -13.36 2.15
N ARG A 365 -24.57 -12.80 2.01
CA ARG A 365 -23.95 -12.51 0.73
C ARG A 365 -23.18 -13.75 0.27
N VAL A 366 -23.62 -14.34 -0.83
CA VAL A 366 -23.21 -15.70 -1.23
C VAL A 366 -21.76 -15.72 -1.74
N GLU A 367 -20.98 -16.68 -1.28
CA GLU A 367 -19.65 -17.01 -1.82
C GLU A 367 -19.64 -18.41 -2.45
N ARG A 368 -20.42 -19.33 -1.87
CA ARG A 368 -20.56 -20.73 -2.31
C ARG A 368 -21.98 -21.24 -2.03
N ALA A 369 -22.46 -22.13 -2.89
CA ALA A 369 -23.66 -22.92 -2.65
C ALA A 369 -23.35 -24.41 -2.83
N GLU A 370 -23.82 -25.24 -1.90
CA GLU A 370 -23.67 -26.70 -1.95
C GLU A 370 -25.05 -27.37 -1.96
N LEU A 371 -25.24 -28.27 -2.92
CA LEU A 371 -26.44 -29.08 -3.11
C LEU A 371 -26.13 -30.53 -2.76
N PHE A 372 -26.61 -30.99 -1.61
CA PHE A 372 -26.70 -32.43 -1.35
C PHE A 372 -27.91 -33.00 -2.10
N ILE A 373 -27.72 -34.09 -2.83
CA ILE A 373 -28.79 -34.78 -3.54
C ILE A 373 -28.78 -36.27 -3.25
N ASP A 374 -29.96 -36.85 -3.08
CA ASP A 374 -30.19 -38.28 -2.97
C ASP A 374 -31.30 -38.70 -3.94
N LEU A 375 -30.93 -39.35 -5.03
CA LEU A 375 -31.87 -39.78 -6.08
C LEU A 375 -31.60 -41.21 -6.53
N ARG A 376 -32.63 -41.84 -7.09
CA ARG A 376 -32.56 -43.15 -7.75
C ARG A 376 -32.95 -42.99 -9.21
N HIS A 377 -32.12 -43.47 -10.13
CA HIS A 377 -32.40 -43.48 -11.57
C HIS A 377 -31.68 -44.65 -12.23
N GLU A 378 -32.35 -45.34 -13.14
CA GLU A 378 -31.74 -46.46 -13.90
C GLU A 378 -30.61 -45.96 -14.83
N ARG A 379 -30.69 -44.69 -15.24
CA ARG A 379 -29.73 -44.04 -16.13
C ARG A 379 -29.31 -42.66 -15.62
N ILE A 380 -28.35 -42.60 -14.71
CA ILE A 380 -27.89 -41.31 -14.13
C ILE A 380 -27.21 -40.43 -15.18
N GLY A 381 -26.59 -41.05 -16.20
CA GLY A 381 -25.98 -40.33 -17.32
C GLY A 381 -26.97 -39.48 -18.13
N ASP A 382 -28.27 -39.74 -18.05
CA ASP A 382 -29.27 -38.98 -18.79
C ASP A 382 -29.70 -37.69 -18.08
N LEU A 383 -29.31 -37.52 -16.82
CA LEU A 383 -29.76 -36.42 -15.98
C LEU A 383 -28.96 -35.13 -16.21
N ARG A 384 -29.69 -34.02 -16.13
CA ARG A 384 -29.17 -32.67 -15.98
C ARG A 384 -29.71 -32.06 -14.69
N ILE A 385 -28.84 -31.43 -13.91
CA ILE A 385 -29.17 -30.89 -12.58
C ILE A 385 -28.73 -29.43 -12.50
N SER A 386 -29.67 -28.54 -12.19
CA SER A 386 -29.42 -27.11 -12.03
C SER A 386 -29.97 -26.57 -10.71
N LEU A 387 -29.33 -25.53 -10.19
CA LEU A 387 -29.80 -24.75 -9.05
C LEU A 387 -30.06 -23.31 -9.51
N VAL A 388 -31.22 -22.76 -9.11
CA VAL A 388 -31.60 -21.37 -9.42
C VAL A 388 -31.66 -20.55 -8.14
N SER A 389 -30.93 -19.43 -8.10
CA SER A 389 -30.96 -18.49 -6.98
C SER A 389 -32.26 -17.67 -6.93
N PRO A 390 -32.59 -17.06 -5.79
CA PRO A 390 -33.75 -16.16 -5.66
C PRO A 390 -33.70 -15.00 -6.66
N SER A 391 -32.51 -14.52 -6.98
CA SER A 391 -32.25 -13.45 -7.94
C SER A 391 -32.37 -13.90 -9.41
N GLY A 392 -32.56 -15.21 -9.66
CA GLY A 392 -32.85 -15.76 -10.98
C GLY A 392 -31.66 -16.36 -11.73
N THR A 393 -30.45 -16.33 -11.15
CA THR A 393 -29.27 -16.96 -11.74
C THR A 393 -29.44 -18.48 -11.75
N GLU A 394 -29.22 -19.13 -12.89
CA GLU A 394 -29.26 -20.59 -13.03
C GLU A 394 -27.84 -21.15 -13.17
N SER A 395 -27.42 -21.94 -12.18
CA SER A 395 -26.15 -22.67 -12.21
C SER A 395 -26.40 -24.13 -12.57
N LEU A 396 -25.87 -24.55 -13.72
CA LEU A 396 -25.91 -25.93 -14.17
C LEU A 396 -24.82 -26.74 -13.44
N LEU A 397 -25.24 -27.56 -12.48
CA LEU A 397 -24.34 -28.27 -11.56
C LEU A 397 -23.81 -29.57 -12.16
N LEU A 398 -24.63 -30.28 -12.93
CA LEU A 398 -24.28 -31.55 -13.56
C LEU A 398 -24.97 -31.63 -14.92
N ASP A 399 -24.25 -32.09 -15.94
CA ASP A 399 -24.78 -32.23 -17.29
C ASP A 399 -24.32 -33.54 -17.90
N ARG A 400 -25.18 -34.56 -17.84
CA ARG A 400 -25.02 -35.85 -18.50
C ARG A 400 -23.62 -36.47 -18.31
N VAL A 401 -23.35 -36.95 -17.10
CA VAL A 401 -22.03 -37.49 -16.70
C VAL A 401 -21.52 -38.55 -17.68
N ALA A 402 -20.21 -38.51 -17.95
CA ALA A 402 -19.54 -39.36 -18.94
C ALA A 402 -20.18 -39.29 -20.33
N LEU A 403 -20.65 -38.10 -20.72
CA LEU A 403 -21.39 -37.86 -21.98
C LEU A 403 -22.64 -38.74 -22.10
N GLY A 404 -23.29 -39.04 -20.97
CA GLY A 404 -24.45 -39.91 -20.88
C GLY A 404 -24.17 -41.41 -20.71
N ASN A 405 -22.92 -41.77 -20.42
CA ASN A 405 -22.52 -43.19 -20.29
C ASN A 405 -22.25 -43.63 -18.84
N TYR A 406 -22.48 -42.77 -17.86
CA TYR A 406 -22.26 -43.11 -16.45
C TYR A 406 -23.54 -43.59 -15.78
N ASP A 407 -23.59 -44.87 -15.43
CA ASP A 407 -24.68 -45.44 -14.64
C ASP A 407 -24.13 -46.36 -13.55
N PRO A 408 -24.26 -46.00 -12.26
CA PRO A 408 -23.80 -46.85 -11.19
C PRO A 408 -24.71 -48.09 -11.07
N ALA A 409 -24.12 -49.24 -10.77
CA ALA A 409 -24.86 -50.50 -10.63
C ALA A 409 -25.96 -50.46 -9.55
N SER A 410 -25.85 -49.55 -8.59
CA SER A 410 -26.87 -49.30 -7.55
C SER A 410 -28.07 -48.49 -8.04
N GLY A 411 -27.98 -47.83 -9.20
CA GLY A 411 -28.93 -46.83 -9.66
C GLY A 411 -29.05 -45.62 -8.73
N ALA A 412 -28.10 -45.42 -7.81
CA ALA A 412 -28.16 -44.39 -6.78
C ALA A 412 -27.10 -43.30 -6.99
N LEU A 413 -27.55 -42.04 -6.92
CA LEU A 413 -26.68 -40.88 -6.81
C LEU A 413 -26.96 -40.20 -5.47
N THR A 414 -26.00 -40.32 -4.55
CA THR A 414 -26.02 -39.64 -3.24
C THR A 414 -24.71 -38.85 -3.12
N PHE A 415 -24.75 -37.54 -3.37
CA PHE A 415 -23.54 -36.74 -3.53
C PHE A 415 -23.78 -35.26 -3.20
N THR A 416 -22.70 -34.52 -2.91
CA THR A 416 -22.75 -33.06 -2.72
C THR A 416 -22.16 -32.39 -3.96
N LEU A 417 -22.98 -31.63 -4.69
CA LEU A 417 -22.56 -30.77 -5.79
C LEU A 417 -22.31 -29.35 -5.25
N ALA A 418 -21.51 -28.55 -5.94
CA ALA A 418 -21.23 -27.18 -5.51
C ALA A 418 -21.26 -26.18 -6.68
N SER A 419 -21.42 -24.91 -6.33
CA SER A 419 -21.35 -23.79 -7.26
C SER A 419 -20.68 -22.57 -6.63
N THR A 420 -19.83 -21.92 -7.43
CA THR A 420 -19.24 -20.59 -7.15
C THR A 420 -20.00 -19.48 -7.88
N GLN A 421 -20.93 -19.80 -8.78
CA GLN A 421 -21.48 -18.89 -9.79
C GLN A 421 -22.45 -17.84 -9.23
N PHE A 422 -22.84 -17.97 -7.96
CA PHE A 422 -23.71 -17.04 -7.25
C PHE A 422 -22.94 -15.99 -6.44
N LEU A 423 -21.62 -15.86 -6.66
CA LEU A 423 -20.77 -14.95 -5.91
C LEU A 423 -21.39 -13.54 -5.82
N ASN A 424 -21.49 -13.06 -4.59
CA ASN A 424 -22.03 -11.78 -4.15
C ASN A 424 -23.54 -11.54 -4.39
N GLU A 425 -24.30 -12.57 -4.78
CA GLU A 425 -25.76 -12.48 -4.74
C GLU A 425 -26.30 -12.52 -3.31
N ALA A 426 -27.52 -12.01 -3.12
CA ALA A 426 -28.27 -12.21 -1.88
C ALA A 426 -28.79 -13.65 -1.79
N ALA A 427 -28.56 -14.31 -0.65
CA ALA A 427 -29.03 -15.67 -0.40
C ALA A 427 -30.53 -15.76 -0.09
N GLN A 428 -31.13 -14.66 0.41
CA GLN A 428 -32.48 -14.69 0.96
C GLN A 428 -33.53 -14.87 -0.14
N GLY A 429 -34.46 -15.80 0.08
CA GLY A 429 -35.58 -16.07 -0.81
C GLY A 429 -35.66 -17.52 -1.24
N ASP A 430 -36.40 -17.75 -2.32
CA ASP A 430 -36.74 -19.09 -2.78
C ASP A 430 -35.70 -19.59 -3.79
N TRP A 431 -34.99 -20.64 -3.40
CA TRP A 431 -34.06 -21.38 -4.25
C TRP A 431 -34.78 -22.54 -4.93
N ARG A 432 -34.44 -22.84 -6.18
CA ARG A 432 -35.08 -23.91 -6.95
C ARG A 432 -34.08 -24.93 -7.46
N LEU A 433 -34.31 -26.20 -7.12
CA LEU A 433 -33.66 -27.34 -7.75
C LEU A 433 -34.43 -27.71 -9.02
N ARG A 434 -33.70 -27.96 -10.11
CA ARG A 434 -34.23 -28.55 -11.34
C ARG A 434 -33.48 -29.84 -11.65
N VAL A 435 -34.24 -30.89 -11.91
CA VAL A 435 -33.71 -32.17 -12.41
C VAL A 435 -34.45 -32.48 -13.71
N ASP A 436 -33.70 -32.48 -14.80
CA ASP A 436 -34.19 -32.83 -16.14
C ASP A 436 -33.71 -34.23 -16.51
N ASP A 437 -34.62 -35.09 -16.93
CA ASP A 437 -34.27 -36.32 -17.64
C ASP A 437 -34.28 -36.05 -19.15
N LEU A 438 -33.14 -36.20 -19.81
CA LEU A 438 -32.94 -35.81 -21.22
C LEU A 438 -33.03 -36.99 -22.20
N ALA A 439 -33.35 -38.20 -21.73
CA ALA A 439 -33.55 -39.38 -22.57
C ALA A 439 -34.89 -40.07 -22.28
N ALA A 440 -35.38 -40.84 -23.26
CA ALA A 440 -36.60 -41.63 -23.10
C ALA A 440 -36.31 -43.06 -22.62
N GLY A 441 -37.26 -43.67 -21.92
CA GLY A 441 -37.28 -45.11 -21.62
C GLY A 441 -36.75 -45.52 -20.25
N ASN A 442 -36.33 -44.58 -19.40
CA ASN A 442 -35.94 -44.83 -18.01
C ASN A 442 -36.61 -43.79 -17.12
N THR A 443 -36.91 -44.14 -15.89
CA THR A 443 -37.51 -43.21 -14.91
C THR A 443 -36.73 -43.28 -13.61
N GLY A 444 -37.03 -42.34 -12.71
CA GLY A 444 -36.45 -42.38 -11.38
C GLY A 444 -37.22 -41.58 -10.36
N THR A 445 -36.57 -41.33 -9.24
CA THR A 445 -37.16 -40.66 -8.10
C THR A 445 -36.09 -39.86 -7.37
N LEU A 446 -36.34 -38.57 -7.21
CA LEU A 446 -35.66 -37.76 -6.22
C LEU A 446 -36.19 -38.16 -4.85
N LEU A 447 -35.32 -38.63 -3.95
CA LEU A 447 -35.74 -39.00 -2.60
C LEU A 447 -35.76 -37.78 -1.70
N ASN A 448 -34.66 -37.02 -1.70
CA ASN A 448 -34.52 -35.76 -0.97
C ASN A 448 -33.34 -34.97 -1.51
N TRP A 449 -33.30 -33.68 -1.16
CA TRP A 449 -32.15 -32.82 -1.40
C TRP A 449 -32.02 -31.77 -0.31
N GLY A 450 -30.81 -31.23 -0.15
CA GLY A 450 -30.52 -30.16 0.79
C GLY A 450 -29.65 -29.10 0.14
N LEU A 451 -29.87 -27.85 0.53
CA LEU A 451 -29.08 -26.70 0.10
C LEU A 451 -28.35 -26.14 1.31
N THR A 452 -27.05 -25.90 1.18
CA THR A 452 -26.27 -25.08 2.10
C THR A 452 -25.70 -23.89 1.34
N VAL A 453 -26.07 -22.68 1.77
CA VAL A 453 -25.55 -21.42 1.22
C VAL A 453 -24.57 -20.83 2.21
N LEU A 454 -23.43 -20.37 1.70
CA LEU A 454 -22.25 -19.99 2.47
C LEU A 454 -21.73 -18.64 2.00
N GLY A 455 -21.31 -17.81 2.94
CA GLY A 455 -20.56 -16.59 2.61
C GLY A 455 -20.48 -15.65 3.81
N SER A 456 -20.59 -14.36 3.54
CA SER A 456 -20.53 -13.32 4.57
C SER A 456 -21.92 -12.89 5.01
N ALA A 457 -22.04 -12.39 6.24
CA ALA A 457 -23.29 -11.76 6.67
C ALA A 457 -23.60 -10.61 5.72
N ALA A 458 -24.88 -10.43 5.35
CA ALA A 458 -25.26 -9.26 4.59
C ALA A 458 -24.93 -7.99 5.37
N SER A 459 -24.41 -7.00 4.67
CA SER A 459 -24.04 -5.68 5.19
C SER A 459 -24.58 -4.63 4.25
N ALA A 460 -24.86 -3.43 4.79
CA ALA A 460 -25.12 -2.25 3.97
C ALA A 460 -23.84 -1.81 3.26
N ASN A 461 -22.70 -1.84 3.97
CA ASN A 461 -21.38 -1.54 3.43
C ASN A 461 -21.02 -2.44 2.24
N THR A 462 -20.77 -1.81 1.10
CA THR A 462 -20.48 -2.44 -0.18
C THR A 462 -19.15 -1.92 -0.74
N GLN A 463 -18.33 -2.86 -1.21
CA GLN A 463 -17.17 -2.54 -2.02
C GLN A 463 -17.51 -2.77 -3.50
N HIS A 464 -17.64 -1.68 -4.24
CA HIS A 464 -17.91 -1.66 -5.68
C HIS A 464 -16.59 -1.75 -6.43
N VAL A 465 -16.23 -2.94 -6.90
CA VAL A 465 -14.95 -3.22 -7.55
C VAL A 465 -15.01 -2.93 -9.04
N TYR A 466 -14.03 -2.19 -9.56
CA TYR A 466 -13.86 -1.91 -10.97
C TYR A 466 -12.52 -2.42 -11.49
N THR A 467 -12.54 -3.09 -12.63
CA THR A 467 -11.37 -3.58 -13.37
C THR A 467 -11.33 -2.94 -14.76
N ASP A 468 -10.24 -3.14 -15.50
CA ASP A 468 -10.12 -2.65 -16.88
C ASP A 468 -11.26 -3.15 -17.80
N GLU A 469 -11.90 -4.28 -17.48
CA GLU A 469 -13.05 -4.81 -18.24
C GLU A 469 -14.29 -3.92 -18.15
N PHE A 470 -14.40 -3.02 -17.16
CA PHE A 470 -15.49 -2.05 -17.11
C PHE A 470 -15.62 -1.26 -18.41
N GLY A 471 -14.49 -0.97 -19.07
CA GLY A 471 -14.43 -0.25 -20.34
C GLY A 471 -15.26 -0.91 -21.44
N SER A 472 -15.06 -2.21 -21.66
CA SER A 472 -15.77 -2.98 -22.69
C SER A 472 -17.17 -3.39 -22.24
N LEU A 473 -17.33 -3.80 -20.98
CA LEU A 473 -18.61 -4.26 -20.45
C LEU A 473 -19.67 -3.15 -20.41
N SER A 474 -19.29 -1.95 -19.98
CA SER A 474 -20.22 -0.83 -19.91
C SER A 474 -20.50 -0.20 -21.28
N ALA A 475 -19.58 -0.38 -22.25
CA ALA A 475 -19.84 -0.07 -23.65
C ALA A 475 -20.90 -1.00 -24.27
N ALA A 476 -20.87 -2.28 -23.91
CA ALA A 476 -21.89 -3.26 -24.32
C ALA A 476 -23.22 -3.11 -23.57
N ASN A 477 -23.18 -2.71 -22.29
CA ASN A 477 -24.35 -2.49 -21.46
C ASN A 477 -24.23 -1.21 -20.63
N ALA A 478 -24.84 -0.13 -21.11
CA ALA A 478 -24.81 1.18 -20.47
C ALA A 478 -25.42 1.20 -19.05
N ALA A 479 -26.26 0.22 -18.67
CA ALA A 479 -26.80 0.14 -17.32
C ALA A 479 -25.70 -0.04 -16.25
N ARG A 480 -24.55 -0.61 -16.62
CA ARG A 480 -23.37 -0.73 -15.75
C ARG A 480 -22.75 0.61 -15.37
N ARG A 481 -23.11 1.71 -16.05
CA ARG A 481 -22.57 3.05 -15.79
C ARG A 481 -23.33 3.81 -14.71
N VAL A 482 -24.30 3.19 -14.06
CA VAL A 482 -25.11 3.82 -13.02
C VAL A 482 -24.89 3.08 -11.72
N LEU A 483 -24.33 3.77 -10.73
CA LEU A 483 -24.15 3.25 -9.39
C LEU A 483 -25.25 3.80 -8.47
N GLN A 484 -25.97 2.89 -7.83
CA GLN A 484 -26.99 3.21 -6.84
C GLN A 484 -26.66 2.51 -5.52
N ASP A 485 -26.33 3.28 -4.50
CA ASP A 485 -26.08 2.77 -3.15
C ASP A 485 -26.31 3.87 -2.11
N ALA A 486 -27.16 3.64 -1.11
CA ALA A 486 -27.70 4.70 -0.27
C ALA A 486 -27.46 4.52 1.24
N GLU A 487 -27.00 3.35 1.66
CA GLU A 487 -26.86 3.01 3.07
C GLU A 487 -25.54 2.27 3.30
N GLY A 488 -24.85 2.60 4.38
CA GLY A 488 -23.63 1.92 4.77
C GLY A 488 -22.42 2.84 4.71
N THR A 489 -21.26 2.22 4.64
CA THR A 489 -19.99 2.88 4.36
C THR A 489 -19.37 2.17 3.17
N ASP A 490 -19.42 2.84 2.02
CA ASP A 490 -19.25 2.21 0.73
C ASP A 490 -17.97 2.69 0.05
N THR A 491 -17.43 1.85 -0.83
CA THR A 491 -16.16 2.10 -1.50
C THR A 491 -16.29 1.87 -2.99
N ILE A 492 -15.90 2.86 -3.80
CA ILE A 492 -15.54 2.61 -5.20
C ILE A 492 -14.07 2.17 -5.21
N ASN A 493 -13.84 0.88 -5.47
CA ASN A 493 -12.50 0.30 -5.49
C ASN A 493 -12.01 0.11 -6.94
N GLY A 494 -11.12 1.00 -7.37
CA GLY A 494 -10.44 0.98 -8.66
C GLY A 494 -9.04 0.36 -8.63
N ALA A 495 -8.63 -0.33 -7.55
CA ALA A 495 -7.26 -0.85 -7.41
C ALA A 495 -6.83 -1.76 -8.57
N ALA A 496 -7.76 -2.48 -9.21
CA ALA A 496 -7.46 -3.34 -10.35
C ALA A 496 -7.26 -2.60 -11.69
N LEU A 497 -7.42 -1.27 -11.73
CA LEU A 497 -7.25 -0.45 -12.93
C LEU A 497 -5.78 -0.20 -13.22
N THR A 498 -5.41 -0.25 -14.49
CA THR A 498 -4.02 -0.05 -14.93
C THR A 498 -3.75 1.30 -15.55
N GLY A 499 -4.79 2.09 -15.78
CA GLY A 499 -4.69 3.44 -16.30
C GLY A 499 -5.55 4.40 -15.50
N ASP A 500 -5.34 5.70 -15.77
CA ASP A 500 -5.93 6.81 -15.03
C ASP A 500 -7.46 6.69 -14.86
N ALA A 501 -7.91 6.92 -13.62
CA ALA A 501 -9.29 7.02 -13.21
C ALA A 501 -9.57 8.41 -12.62
N ARG A 502 -10.78 8.92 -12.88
CA ARG A 502 -11.34 10.05 -12.14
C ARG A 502 -12.54 9.54 -11.35
N ILE A 503 -12.47 9.56 -10.03
CA ILE A 503 -13.56 9.11 -9.15
C ILE A 503 -14.03 10.32 -8.34
N ASP A 504 -15.27 10.71 -8.57
CA ASP A 504 -15.88 11.89 -7.97
C ASP A 504 -17.10 11.48 -7.13
N LEU A 505 -16.92 11.45 -5.81
CA LEU A 505 -17.91 11.02 -4.83
C LEU A 505 -18.96 12.09 -4.56
N SER A 506 -18.71 13.36 -4.92
CA SER A 506 -19.67 14.46 -4.78
C SER A 506 -20.85 14.34 -5.76
N GLY A 507 -20.66 13.61 -6.86
CA GLY A 507 -21.59 13.54 -7.98
C GLY A 507 -21.71 14.86 -8.78
N ALA A 508 -20.98 15.91 -8.41
CA ALA A 508 -21.01 17.19 -9.11
C ALA A 508 -20.18 17.17 -10.40
N GLY A 509 -19.08 16.41 -10.42
CA GLY A 509 -18.28 16.18 -11.62
C GLY A 509 -18.49 14.79 -12.23
N ALA A 510 -17.90 14.57 -13.41
CA ALA A 510 -18.01 13.31 -14.13
C ALA A 510 -16.94 12.32 -13.70
N SER A 511 -17.32 11.25 -13.01
CA SER A 511 -16.45 10.09 -12.80
C SER A 511 -16.14 9.41 -14.14
N ARG A 512 -14.90 8.99 -14.32
CA ARG A 512 -14.40 8.25 -15.49
C ARG A 512 -13.54 7.09 -15.02
N ILE A 513 -14.00 5.87 -15.28
CA ILE A 513 -13.31 4.62 -14.92
C ILE A 513 -13.12 3.82 -16.21
N ALA A 514 -11.90 3.31 -16.45
CA ALA A 514 -11.55 2.58 -17.68
C ALA A 514 -12.01 3.31 -18.98
N GLY A 515 -11.88 4.65 -19.00
CA GLY A 515 -12.30 5.51 -20.11
C GLY A 515 -13.82 5.74 -20.25
N GLN A 516 -14.65 5.14 -19.40
CA GLN A 516 -16.11 5.22 -19.45
C GLN A 516 -16.65 6.09 -18.31
N THR A 517 -17.72 6.84 -18.58
CA THR A 517 -18.39 7.62 -17.54
C THR A 517 -19.12 6.71 -16.56
N LEU A 518 -18.93 6.94 -15.27
CA LEU A 518 -19.73 6.39 -14.18
C LEU A 518 -20.60 7.51 -13.61
N THR A 519 -21.89 7.25 -13.41
CA THR A 519 -22.87 8.19 -12.87
C THR A 519 -23.33 7.67 -11.51
N LEU A 520 -23.24 8.49 -10.48
CA LEU A 520 -23.89 8.22 -9.20
C LEU A 520 -25.38 8.61 -9.33
N ALA A 521 -26.27 7.65 -9.10
CA ALA A 521 -27.71 7.90 -9.13
C ALA A 521 -28.13 8.85 -8.01
N ALA A 522 -29.31 9.47 -8.15
CA ALA A 522 -29.85 10.32 -7.09
C ALA A 522 -30.08 9.50 -5.81
N GLY A 523 -29.62 10.03 -4.68
CA GLY A 523 -29.66 9.33 -3.39
C GLY A 523 -28.50 8.38 -3.15
N THR A 524 -27.53 8.31 -4.07
CA THR A 524 -26.30 7.57 -3.84
C THR A 524 -25.38 8.33 -2.87
N ALA A 525 -24.86 7.64 -1.86
CA ALA A 525 -23.85 8.13 -0.92
C ALA A 525 -22.69 7.14 -0.89
N ILE A 526 -21.46 7.62 -1.14
CA ILE A 526 -20.25 6.81 -1.12
C ILE A 526 -19.20 7.59 -0.34
N GLU A 527 -18.58 6.94 0.64
CA GLU A 527 -17.61 7.57 1.54
C GLU A 527 -16.17 7.36 1.05
N ASN A 528 -15.87 6.26 0.35
CA ASN A 528 -14.49 5.88 0.08
C ASN A 528 -14.21 5.70 -1.41
N ALA A 529 -12.99 6.04 -1.82
CA ALA A 529 -12.48 5.81 -3.17
C ALA A 529 -11.05 5.28 -3.12
N ILE A 530 -10.75 4.32 -3.99
CA ILE A 530 -9.42 3.75 -4.17
C ILE A 530 -9.07 3.83 -5.66
N GLY A 531 -7.97 4.48 -6.02
CA GLY A 531 -7.40 4.46 -7.36
C GLY A 531 -6.60 3.18 -7.64
N GLY A 532 -5.99 3.09 -8.81
CA GLY A 532 -5.21 1.95 -9.31
C GLY A 532 -3.75 2.30 -9.51
N ASP A 533 -3.19 1.87 -10.65
CA ASP A 533 -1.79 2.11 -11.02
C ASP A 533 -1.59 3.34 -11.93
N GLY A 534 -2.68 4.05 -12.26
CA GLY A 534 -2.69 5.22 -13.11
C GLY A 534 -2.43 6.53 -12.35
N ASN A 535 -2.44 7.67 -13.04
CA ASN A 535 -2.45 8.97 -12.36
C ASN A 535 -3.91 9.32 -12.04
N ASP A 536 -4.35 8.97 -10.84
CA ASP A 536 -5.75 9.01 -10.49
C ASP A 536 -6.17 10.35 -9.89
N TRP A 537 -7.42 10.73 -10.11
CA TRP A 537 -8.02 11.91 -9.50
C TRP A 537 -9.24 11.51 -8.68
N LEU A 538 -9.10 11.58 -7.36
CA LEU A 538 -10.13 11.24 -6.38
C LEU A 538 -10.67 12.53 -5.76
N THR A 539 -11.97 12.75 -5.86
CA THR A 539 -12.69 13.86 -5.23
C THR A 539 -13.72 13.29 -4.26
N GLY A 540 -13.65 13.67 -2.99
CA GLY A 540 -14.62 13.34 -1.95
C GLY A 540 -15.91 14.16 -2.05
N ASN A 541 -16.69 14.17 -0.98
CA ASN A 541 -17.97 14.87 -0.86
C ASN A 541 -18.04 15.66 0.45
N GLU A 542 -19.21 15.73 1.10
CA GLU A 542 -19.39 16.45 2.37
C GLU A 542 -19.35 15.50 3.59
N LEU A 543 -19.11 14.21 3.35
CA LEU A 543 -18.99 13.16 4.37
C LEU A 543 -17.52 12.99 4.76
N ALA A 544 -17.26 12.28 5.86
CA ALA A 544 -15.90 11.86 6.17
C ALA A 544 -15.45 10.79 5.16
N ASN A 545 -14.53 11.15 4.27
CA ASN A 545 -14.08 10.30 3.18
C ASN A 545 -12.74 9.62 3.47
N HIS A 546 -12.54 8.44 2.90
CA HIS A 546 -11.23 7.80 2.82
C HIS A 546 -10.80 7.66 1.36
N LEU A 547 -9.80 8.43 0.95
CA LEU A 547 -9.29 8.48 -0.41
C LEU A 547 -7.90 7.86 -0.48
N ARG A 548 -7.74 6.79 -1.25
CA ARG A 548 -6.45 6.11 -1.47
C ARG A 548 -6.03 6.22 -2.93
N GLY A 549 -4.95 6.96 -3.21
CA GLY A 549 -4.46 7.21 -4.57
C GLY A 549 -4.06 5.94 -5.30
N GLY A 550 -3.15 5.16 -4.72
CA GLY A 550 -2.64 3.96 -5.34
C GLY A 550 -1.20 4.17 -5.78
N ARG A 551 -0.82 3.66 -6.96
CA ARG A 551 0.46 4.00 -7.59
C ARG A 551 0.19 5.02 -8.66
N GLY A 552 1.11 5.96 -8.86
CA GLY A 552 0.99 6.97 -9.91
C GLY A 552 1.25 8.34 -9.34
N ASN A 553 0.95 9.37 -10.11
CA ASN A 553 0.95 10.75 -9.64
C ASN A 553 -0.51 11.18 -9.43
N ASP A 554 -1.00 10.94 -8.23
CA ASP A 554 -2.41 11.06 -7.89
C ASP A 554 -2.77 12.44 -7.36
N ARG A 555 -4.05 12.81 -7.55
CA ARG A 555 -4.67 14.00 -6.99
C ARG A 555 -5.83 13.60 -6.09
N LEU A 556 -5.73 13.91 -4.82
CA LEU A 556 -6.74 13.65 -3.81
C LEU A 556 -7.33 14.97 -3.32
N GLU A 557 -8.65 15.09 -3.33
CA GLU A 557 -9.40 16.26 -2.85
C GLU A 557 -10.46 15.78 -1.86
N GLY A 558 -10.30 16.05 -0.56
CA GLY A 558 -11.21 15.62 0.50
C GLY A 558 -12.61 16.22 0.34
N GLY A 559 -12.68 17.54 0.21
CA GLY A 559 -13.95 18.25 0.06
C GLY A 559 -14.38 18.85 1.38
N GLY A 560 -15.54 18.45 1.89
CA GLY A 560 -16.00 18.80 3.23
C GLY A 560 -16.11 17.55 4.10
N GLY A 561 -15.96 17.68 5.41
CA GLY A 561 -15.96 16.52 6.31
C GLY A 561 -14.58 16.32 6.92
N ASN A 562 -14.41 15.23 7.68
CA ASN A 562 -13.11 14.92 8.28
C ASN A 562 -12.48 13.79 7.47
N ASP A 563 -11.56 14.13 6.58
CA ASP A 563 -11.11 13.20 5.55
C ASP A 563 -9.79 12.51 5.90
N VAL A 564 -9.59 11.33 5.34
CA VAL A 564 -8.34 10.59 5.37
C VAL A 564 -7.82 10.44 3.94
N LEU A 565 -6.64 11.01 3.69
CA LEU A 565 -5.99 11.03 2.38
C LEU A 565 -4.73 10.17 2.41
N GLN A 566 -4.68 9.11 1.60
CA GLN A 566 -3.53 8.23 1.48
C GLN A 566 -3.05 8.24 0.02
N PRO A 567 -2.14 9.15 -0.37
CA PRO A 567 -1.74 9.32 -1.76
C PRO A 567 -1.01 8.11 -2.35
N GLY A 568 -0.16 7.43 -1.56
CA GLY A 568 0.68 6.33 -2.08
C GLY A 568 2.04 6.80 -2.63
N PRO A 569 2.81 5.90 -3.29
CA PRO A 569 4.06 6.27 -3.98
C PRO A 569 3.83 7.23 -5.16
N GLY A 570 4.89 7.88 -5.66
CA GLY A 570 4.83 8.84 -6.76
C GLY A 570 4.79 10.31 -6.33
N SER A 571 4.48 11.20 -7.28
CA SER A 571 4.39 12.66 -7.09
C SER A 571 2.93 13.10 -7.00
N ASN A 572 2.44 13.24 -5.78
CA ASN A 572 1.03 13.34 -5.45
C ASN A 572 0.63 14.73 -4.95
N LEU A 573 -0.63 15.08 -5.19
CA LEU A 573 -1.30 16.29 -4.67
C LEU A 573 -2.42 15.88 -3.72
N ALA A 574 -2.51 16.52 -2.55
CA ALA A 574 -3.53 16.23 -1.54
C ALA A 574 -4.12 17.52 -0.94
N ASP A 575 -5.40 17.78 -1.21
CA ASP A 575 -6.16 18.86 -0.59
C ASP A 575 -7.12 18.27 0.45
N GLY A 576 -6.96 18.58 1.74
CA GLY A 576 -7.91 18.13 2.76
C GLY A 576 -9.27 18.83 2.67
N GLY A 577 -9.31 20.09 2.22
CA GLY A 577 -10.54 20.86 2.17
C GLY A 577 -11.00 21.36 3.54
N ALA A 578 -12.29 21.23 3.82
CA ALA A 578 -12.95 21.80 4.99
C ALA A 578 -13.29 20.72 6.02
N GLY A 579 -12.73 20.86 7.21
CA GLY A 579 -12.94 19.93 8.33
C GLY A 579 -11.60 19.53 8.90
N TYR A 580 -11.55 18.44 9.67
CA TYR A 580 -10.33 17.92 10.27
C TYR A 580 -9.77 16.78 9.42
N ASP A 581 -8.66 17.05 8.72
CA ASP A 581 -8.17 16.18 7.66
C ASP A 581 -6.82 15.55 8.00
N ILE A 582 -6.66 14.28 7.64
CA ILE A 582 -5.52 13.44 7.96
C ILE A 582 -4.85 12.96 6.67
N LEU A 583 -3.58 13.30 6.47
CA LEU A 583 -2.73 12.69 5.45
C LEU A 583 -2.03 11.45 6.02
N VAL A 584 -2.12 10.31 5.35
CA VAL A 584 -1.47 9.05 5.76
C VAL A 584 -0.32 8.70 4.82
N LEU A 585 0.86 8.49 5.40
CA LEU A 585 2.10 8.17 4.68
C LEU A 585 2.70 6.85 5.20
N GLY A 586 3.17 6.01 4.27
CA GLY A 586 3.65 4.66 4.59
C GLY A 586 5.03 4.57 5.26
N GLY A 587 5.86 5.61 5.15
CA GLY A 587 7.17 5.65 5.80
C GLY A 587 7.12 6.18 7.24
N THR A 588 8.25 6.10 7.95
CA THR A 588 8.40 6.75 9.26
C THR A 588 8.66 8.23 9.10
N ALA A 589 8.36 9.05 10.10
CA ALA A 589 8.54 10.50 10.02
C ALA A 589 9.98 10.89 9.64
N ALA A 590 10.97 10.14 10.11
CA ALA A 590 12.39 10.38 9.85
C ALA A 590 12.82 10.14 8.38
N THR A 591 12.04 9.42 7.58
CA THR A 591 12.37 9.16 6.16
C THR A 591 11.92 10.28 5.22
N TYR A 592 11.15 11.26 5.71
CA TYR A 592 10.64 12.36 4.90
C TYR A 592 11.43 13.65 5.12
N ALA A 593 11.92 14.24 4.04
CA ALA A 593 12.27 15.64 4.02
C ALA A 593 10.99 16.47 3.88
N SER A 594 10.83 17.52 4.68
CA SER A 594 9.63 18.38 4.66
C SER A 594 9.99 19.85 4.52
N TRP A 595 9.15 20.61 3.82
CA TRP A 595 9.21 22.07 3.78
C TRP A 595 7.83 22.63 3.46
N ARG A 596 7.58 23.89 3.83
CA ARG A 596 6.31 24.57 3.58
C ARG A 596 6.55 25.81 2.71
N GLN A 597 5.66 26.04 1.74
CA GLN A 597 5.66 27.23 0.89
C GLN A 597 4.22 27.77 0.79
N GLY A 598 3.95 28.90 1.44
CA GLY A 598 2.56 29.36 1.65
C GLY A 598 1.75 28.31 2.42
N ASP A 599 0.57 27.97 1.92
CA ASP A 599 -0.32 26.97 2.54
C ASP A 599 0.05 25.52 2.20
N VAL A 600 1.05 25.31 1.33
CA VAL A 600 1.42 23.98 0.83
C VAL A 600 2.57 23.41 1.64
N THR A 601 2.33 22.28 2.30
CA THR A 601 3.33 21.42 2.91
C THR A 601 3.79 20.37 1.91
N THR A 602 5.08 20.34 1.58
CA THR A 602 5.67 19.30 0.73
C THR A 602 6.46 18.30 1.56
N LEU A 603 6.20 17.01 1.34
CA LEU A 603 6.84 15.87 2.00
C LEU A 603 7.50 15.00 0.93
N ARG A 604 8.79 14.69 1.08
CA ARG A 604 9.56 13.92 0.09
C ARG A 604 10.31 12.76 0.73
N SER A 605 10.17 11.55 0.19
CA SER A 605 10.93 10.37 0.63
C SER A 605 11.27 9.49 -0.57
N SER A 606 12.53 9.04 -0.68
CA SER A 606 12.97 8.05 -1.69
C SER A 606 12.58 8.32 -3.16
N GLY A 607 12.26 9.57 -3.52
CA GLY A 607 11.81 9.93 -4.87
C GLY A 607 10.32 10.29 -4.94
N ASP A 608 9.52 9.81 -3.99
CA ASP A 608 8.11 10.17 -3.81
C ASP A 608 7.97 11.58 -3.24
N ILE A 609 6.98 12.31 -3.70
CA ILE A 609 6.68 13.68 -3.31
C ILE A 609 5.18 13.76 -3.02
N VAL A 610 4.80 14.34 -1.89
CA VAL A 610 3.41 14.69 -1.60
C VAL A 610 3.36 16.18 -1.32
N GLN A 611 2.59 16.92 -2.12
CA GLN A 611 2.26 18.31 -1.84
C GLN A 611 0.86 18.35 -1.26
N SER A 612 0.72 18.88 -0.05
CA SER A 612 -0.52 18.89 0.70
C SER A 612 -0.89 20.27 1.21
N TRP A 613 -2.17 20.59 1.25
CA TRP A 613 -2.72 21.81 1.87
C TRP A 613 -4.08 21.50 2.49
N ASN A 614 -4.54 22.35 3.39
CA ASN A 614 -5.75 22.12 4.19
C ASN A 614 -5.74 20.79 4.95
N VAL A 615 -4.60 20.37 5.52
CA VAL A 615 -4.48 19.13 6.30
C VAL A 615 -4.12 19.44 7.75
N GLU A 616 -4.83 18.87 8.71
CA GLU A 616 -4.61 19.01 10.16
C GLU A 616 -3.59 18.05 10.73
N GLN A 617 -3.38 16.91 10.11
CA GLN A 617 -2.58 15.86 10.70
C GLN A 617 -1.89 15.03 9.62
N VAL A 618 -0.64 14.64 9.87
CA VAL A 618 0.06 13.63 9.08
C VAL A 618 0.31 12.41 9.95
N ASN A 619 -0.19 11.25 9.53
CA ASN A 619 0.08 9.96 10.12
C ASN A 619 1.21 9.27 9.35
N PHE A 620 2.34 9.10 10.03
CA PHE A 620 3.43 8.25 9.59
C PHE A 620 3.29 6.86 10.20
N ALA A 621 4.07 5.89 9.72
CA ALA A 621 4.07 4.52 10.25
C ALA A 621 4.45 4.45 11.74
N ASP A 622 5.19 5.43 12.26
CA ASP A 622 5.69 5.49 13.64
C ASP A 622 4.98 6.53 14.54
N GLY A 623 3.98 7.25 14.03
CA GLY A 623 3.19 8.19 14.83
C GLY A 623 2.49 9.29 14.03
N ALA A 624 1.65 10.07 14.73
CA ALA A 624 0.92 11.20 14.18
C ALA A 624 1.60 12.54 14.49
N VAL A 625 1.53 13.49 13.55
CA VAL A 625 2.00 14.87 13.67
C VAL A 625 0.87 15.82 13.33
N LEU A 626 0.49 16.71 14.24
CA LEU A 626 -0.51 17.75 14.02
C LEU A 626 0.08 18.95 13.26
N LEU A 627 -0.71 19.52 12.34
CA LEU A 627 -0.32 20.55 11.37
C LEU A 627 -1.09 21.90 11.49
N ARG A 628 -2.14 22.10 12.31
CA ARG A 628 -2.94 23.36 12.29
C ARG A 628 -2.92 24.23 13.56
N PRO A 629 -3.28 25.54 13.48
CA PRO A 629 -3.21 26.50 12.37
C PRO A 629 -1.99 27.43 12.51
N ASP A 630 -1.70 28.20 11.46
CA ASP A 630 -0.52 29.08 11.34
C ASP A 630 -0.16 29.88 12.60
N VAL A 631 0.95 29.52 13.23
CA VAL A 631 1.77 30.50 13.94
C VAL A 631 3.04 30.63 13.12
N PRO A 632 3.25 31.74 12.37
CA PRO A 632 4.42 31.94 11.53
C PRO A 632 5.78 31.75 12.23
N LEU A 633 5.76 31.68 13.56
CA LEU A 633 6.92 31.56 14.43
C LEU A 633 7.02 30.19 15.15
N PHE A 634 6.05 29.27 15.02
CA PHE A 634 6.12 27.93 15.62
C PHE A 634 6.34 26.86 14.55
N ASN A 635 7.44 26.12 14.65
CA ASN A 635 7.75 25.02 13.76
C ASN A 635 7.47 23.69 14.49
N ALA A 636 6.27 23.14 14.26
CA ALA A 636 5.80 21.90 14.90
C ALA A 636 6.73 20.70 14.64
N HIS A 637 7.34 20.63 13.45
CA HIS A 637 8.25 19.53 13.11
C HIS A 637 9.58 19.64 13.87
N PHE A 638 10.21 20.81 13.88
CA PHE A 638 11.39 21.10 14.69
C PHE A 638 11.11 20.81 16.17
N TYR A 639 9.96 21.28 16.66
CA TYR A 639 9.55 21.06 18.03
C TYR A 639 9.39 19.57 18.35
N ALA A 640 8.73 18.80 17.49
CA ALA A 640 8.58 17.35 17.67
C ALA A 640 9.94 16.61 17.64
N ALA A 641 10.83 16.98 16.72
CA ALA A 641 12.14 16.36 16.57
C ALA A 641 13.05 16.60 17.78
N ALA A 642 13.04 17.82 18.33
CA ALA A 642 13.78 18.17 19.54
C ALA A 642 13.16 17.56 20.81
N ASN A 643 11.85 17.27 20.78
CA ASN A 643 11.05 16.90 21.95
C ASN A 643 10.25 15.60 21.75
N PRO A 644 10.95 14.45 21.55
CA PRO A 644 10.30 13.16 21.27
C PRO A 644 9.46 12.63 22.44
N ASP A 645 9.68 13.13 23.65
CA ASP A 645 8.84 12.86 24.82
C ASP A 645 7.44 13.46 24.68
N VAL A 646 7.35 14.70 24.17
CA VAL A 646 6.06 15.38 23.91
C VAL A 646 5.33 14.70 22.76
N LEU A 647 6.05 14.35 21.69
CA LEU A 647 5.50 13.60 20.55
C LEU A 647 4.84 12.28 20.98
N ARG A 648 5.51 11.50 21.84
CA ARG A 648 4.96 10.23 22.37
C ARG A 648 3.75 10.41 23.29
N SER A 649 3.55 11.60 23.84
CA SER A 649 2.41 11.89 24.71
C SER A 649 1.11 12.16 23.94
N GLY A 650 1.20 12.47 22.63
CA GLY A 650 0.06 12.88 21.81
C GLY A 650 -0.48 14.28 22.14
N ALA A 651 0.23 15.08 22.92
CA ALA A 651 -0.16 16.44 23.26
C ALA A 651 -0.03 17.39 22.06
N ASP A 652 -0.89 18.41 22.00
CA ASP A 652 -0.75 19.51 21.05
C ASP A 652 0.58 20.26 21.30
N LEU A 653 1.43 20.32 20.27
CA LEU A 653 2.81 20.78 20.41
C LEU A 653 2.92 22.27 20.73
N LEU A 654 2.05 23.10 20.15
CA LEU A 654 2.02 24.53 20.39
C LEU A 654 1.47 24.85 21.79
N THR A 655 0.42 24.16 22.21
CA THR A 655 -0.12 24.26 23.57
C THR A 655 0.91 23.77 24.57
N HIS A 656 1.60 22.66 24.29
CA HIS A 656 2.69 22.20 25.13
C HIS A 656 3.78 23.26 25.23
N TYR A 657 4.23 23.82 24.11
CA TYR A 657 5.23 24.87 24.10
C TYR A 657 4.81 26.08 24.94
N SER A 658 3.64 26.65 24.66
CA SER A 658 3.13 27.87 25.30
C SER A 658 2.84 27.72 26.79
N VAL A 659 2.53 26.51 27.26
CA VAL A 659 2.25 26.23 28.67
C VAL A 659 3.50 25.78 29.44
N PHE A 660 4.28 24.88 28.84
CA PHE A 660 5.40 24.19 29.49
C PHE A 660 6.73 24.41 28.77
N GLY A 661 6.76 24.23 27.44
CA GLY A 661 8.00 24.09 26.69
C GLY A 661 8.97 25.25 26.82
N TRP A 662 8.49 26.49 26.72
CA TRP A 662 9.38 27.65 26.89
C TRP A 662 9.93 27.78 28.32
N ARG A 663 9.22 27.27 29.33
CA ARG A 663 9.69 27.23 30.73
C ARG A 663 10.72 26.13 30.96
N GLU A 664 10.73 25.14 30.09
CA GLU A 664 11.68 24.04 30.06
C GLU A 664 12.90 24.36 29.18
N GLY A 665 12.98 25.57 28.61
CA GLY A 665 14.05 26.00 27.72
C GLY A 665 14.00 25.35 26.34
N ARG A 666 12.85 24.82 25.92
CA ARG A 666 12.64 24.26 24.58
C ARG A 666 12.33 25.40 23.61
N ASP A 667 12.77 25.28 22.36
CA ASP A 667 12.63 26.33 21.36
C ASP A 667 11.46 26.08 20.40
N ALA A 668 10.72 27.14 20.04
CA ALA A 668 9.57 27.04 19.13
C ALA A 668 9.96 26.84 17.66
N ASN A 669 11.14 27.33 17.27
CA ASN A 669 11.69 27.24 15.93
C ASN A 669 13.23 27.36 15.99
N PRO A 670 13.96 27.02 14.91
CA PRO A 670 15.43 27.03 14.92
C PRO A 670 16.11 28.39 15.15
N LEU A 671 15.37 29.50 15.08
CA LEU A 671 15.87 30.87 15.14
C LEU A 671 15.24 31.71 16.26
N LEU A 672 14.54 31.07 17.19
CA LEU A 672 14.10 31.66 18.44
C LEU A 672 14.64 30.81 19.59
N ASP A 673 15.67 31.31 20.28
CA ASP A 673 16.22 30.69 21.49
C ASP A 673 15.47 31.22 22.71
N SER A 674 14.65 30.38 23.33
CA SER A 674 13.72 30.79 24.39
C SER A 674 14.45 31.23 25.66
N ASP A 675 15.50 30.52 26.04
CA ASP A 675 16.31 30.84 27.24
C ASP A 675 17.07 32.15 27.03
N ALA A 676 17.75 32.28 25.89
CA ALA A 676 18.56 33.44 25.58
C ALA A 676 17.71 34.69 25.33
N TYR A 677 16.54 34.54 24.71
CA TYR A 677 15.58 35.63 24.53
C TYR A 677 15.10 36.16 25.89
N LEU A 678 14.77 35.30 26.85
CA LEU A 678 14.38 35.74 28.20
C LEU A 678 15.53 36.37 28.98
N ALA A 679 16.75 35.84 28.84
CA ALA A 679 17.92 36.39 29.51
C ALA A 679 18.27 37.81 29.02
N ARG A 680 18.16 38.06 27.71
CA ARG A 680 18.34 39.39 27.12
C ARG A 680 17.18 40.34 27.50
N ASN A 681 15.98 39.81 27.70
CA ASN A 681 14.76 40.57 27.92
C ASN A 681 14.18 40.34 29.33
N ALA A 682 14.90 40.85 30.35
CA ALA A 682 14.57 40.63 31.76
C ALA A 682 13.16 41.10 32.17
N ASP A 683 12.60 42.09 31.47
CA ASP A 683 11.22 42.55 31.64
C ASP A 683 10.18 41.51 31.19
N VAL A 684 10.44 40.82 30.08
CA VAL A 684 9.60 39.73 29.56
C VAL A 684 9.64 38.53 30.51
N ALA A 685 10.85 38.20 30.98
CA ALA A 685 11.06 37.15 31.97
C ALA A 685 10.34 37.45 33.29
N ALA A 686 10.43 38.68 33.80
CA ALA A 686 9.75 39.10 35.03
C ALA A 686 8.21 39.10 34.90
N ALA A 687 7.69 39.39 33.69
CA ALA A 687 6.27 39.34 33.40
C ALA A 687 5.73 37.90 33.20
N GLY A 688 6.62 36.90 33.07
CA GLY A 688 6.25 35.50 32.86
C GLY A 688 5.55 35.25 31.53
N ILE A 689 5.84 36.08 30.52
CA ILE A 689 5.27 36.00 29.17
C ILE A 689 6.12 35.01 28.35
N ASP A 690 5.44 34.13 27.62
CA ASP A 690 6.06 33.24 26.63
C ASP A 690 6.89 34.03 25.60
N PRO A 691 8.17 33.67 25.36
CA PRO A 691 9.05 34.31 24.37
C PRO A 691 8.46 34.40 22.96
N LEU A 692 7.81 33.34 22.49
CA LEU A 692 7.21 33.30 21.15
C LEU A 692 6.06 34.29 21.05
N THR A 693 5.19 34.29 22.06
CA THR A 693 4.07 35.24 22.18
C THR A 693 4.58 36.68 22.26
N HIS A 694 5.59 36.95 23.09
CA HIS A 694 6.15 38.30 23.22
C HIS A 694 6.78 38.78 21.91
N TYR A 695 7.62 37.94 21.30
CA TYR A 695 8.29 38.26 20.04
C TYR A 695 7.28 38.62 18.95
N GLY A 696 6.32 37.74 18.69
CA GLY A 696 5.36 37.90 17.60
C GLY A 696 4.37 39.05 17.81
N SER A 697 4.06 39.41 19.04
CA SER A 697 3.13 40.51 19.35
C SER A 697 3.80 41.88 19.38
N SER A 698 5.00 41.98 19.96
CA SER A 698 5.65 43.27 20.23
C SER A 698 7.16 43.25 20.02
N GLY A 699 7.84 42.15 20.34
CA GLY A 699 9.30 42.08 20.43
C GLY A 699 10.03 42.45 19.13
N TRP A 700 9.53 42.03 17.97
CA TRP A 700 10.15 42.41 16.69
C TRP A 700 10.00 43.90 16.35
N ARG A 701 8.88 44.53 16.76
CA ARG A 701 8.66 45.98 16.59
C ARG A 701 9.53 46.81 17.53
N GLU A 702 9.92 46.21 18.65
CA GLU A 702 10.85 46.77 19.62
C GLU A 702 12.33 46.53 19.24
N GLY A 703 12.60 45.80 18.16
CA GLY A 703 13.97 45.48 17.72
C GLY A 703 14.68 44.44 18.59
N ARG A 704 13.93 43.55 19.26
CA ARG A 704 14.51 42.49 20.11
C ARG A 704 14.79 41.24 19.29
N ASP A 705 16.06 40.96 19.02
CA ASP A 705 16.47 39.81 18.21
C ASP A 705 16.07 38.47 18.85
N PRO A 706 15.58 37.50 18.06
CA PRO A 706 15.07 36.22 18.56
C PRO A 706 16.17 35.19 18.87
N SER A 707 17.35 35.27 18.24
CA SER A 707 18.48 34.38 18.46
C SER A 707 19.80 35.02 18.00
N ALA A 708 20.96 34.40 18.28
CA ALA A 708 22.26 34.89 17.81
C ALA A 708 22.40 34.91 16.29
N GLY A 709 21.64 34.07 15.58
CA GLY A 709 21.71 33.92 14.13
C GLY A 709 20.74 34.81 13.34
N PHE A 710 20.01 35.71 14.01
CA PHE A 710 18.98 36.52 13.37
C PHE A 710 18.96 37.95 13.90
N ASP A 711 19.47 38.90 13.11
CA ASP A 711 19.40 40.33 13.43
C ASP A 711 18.23 41.00 12.71
N ILE A 712 17.30 41.57 13.47
CA ILE A 712 16.10 42.18 12.90
C ILE A 712 16.44 43.40 12.04
N GLY A 713 17.32 44.26 12.53
CA GLY A 713 17.69 45.50 11.85
C GLY A 713 18.36 45.23 10.51
N THR A 714 19.31 44.30 10.49
CA THR A 714 20.04 43.85 9.31
C THR A 714 19.09 43.18 8.32
N TYR A 715 18.20 42.30 8.79
CA TYR A 715 17.24 41.64 7.92
C TYR A 715 16.31 42.66 7.25
N LEU A 716 15.72 43.59 8.00
CA LEU A 716 14.84 44.62 7.44
C LEU A 716 15.60 45.62 6.54
N GLY A 717 16.84 45.96 6.88
CA GLY A 717 17.69 46.84 6.06
C GLY A 717 18.05 46.24 4.70
N ARG A 718 18.29 44.92 4.65
CA ARG A 718 18.53 44.19 3.39
C ARG A 718 17.26 43.94 2.58
N ASN A 719 16.12 43.97 3.24
CA ASN A 719 14.82 43.60 2.67
C ASN A 719 13.82 44.78 2.81
N PRO A 720 14.02 45.87 2.06
CA PRO A 720 13.18 47.07 2.17
C PRO A 720 11.72 46.83 1.78
N ASP A 721 11.44 45.80 0.99
CA ASP A 721 10.09 45.31 0.68
C ASP A 721 9.36 44.81 1.94
N VAL A 722 10.06 44.01 2.77
CA VAL A 722 9.54 43.48 4.04
C VAL A 722 9.33 44.61 5.04
N ALA A 723 10.31 45.54 5.12
CA ALA A 723 10.23 46.70 5.98
C ALA A 723 9.06 47.63 5.62
N ALA A 724 8.86 47.91 4.32
CA ALA A 724 7.76 48.75 3.84
C ALA A 724 6.39 48.12 4.06
N ALA A 725 6.30 46.78 3.97
CA ALA A 725 5.08 46.04 4.23
C ALA A 725 4.76 45.92 5.74
N GLY A 726 5.71 46.23 6.63
CA GLY A 726 5.53 46.15 8.07
C GLY A 726 5.27 44.71 8.56
N ILE A 727 5.88 43.73 7.89
CA ILE A 727 5.75 42.30 8.19
C ILE A 727 6.80 41.91 9.25
N ASP A 728 6.45 40.99 10.15
CA ASP A 728 7.38 40.40 11.11
C ASP A 728 8.58 39.77 10.35
N PRO A 729 9.82 40.18 10.65
CA PRO A 729 11.00 39.77 9.91
C PRO A 729 11.35 38.29 10.10
N LEU A 730 11.21 37.74 11.31
CA LEU A 730 11.48 36.32 11.57
C LEU A 730 10.39 35.46 10.94
N ALA A 731 9.12 35.85 11.09
CA ALA A 731 8.00 35.18 10.43
C ALA A 731 8.18 35.19 8.91
N HIS A 732 8.54 36.34 8.33
CA HIS A 732 8.83 36.45 6.91
C HIS A 732 10.00 35.56 6.49
N TYR A 733 11.09 35.54 7.26
CA TYR A 733 12.25 34.72 6.93
C TYR A 733 11.92 33.22 6.96
N LEU A 734 11.26 32.77 8.02
CA LEU A 734 10.83 31.38 8.19
C LEU A 734 9.80 30.95 7.12
N THR A 735 9.00 31.89 6.61
CA THR A 735 7.94 31.59 5.62
C THR A 735 8.41 31.74 4.17
N PHE A 736 9.28 32.71 3.87
CA PHE A 736 9.69 33.08 2.50
C PHE A 736 11.20 33.27 2.37
N GLY A 737 11.81 34.00 3.30
CA GLY A 737 13.19 34.48 3.13
C GLY A 737 14.25 33.38 3.03
N GLN A 738 14.05 32.22 3.67
CA GLN A 738 14.98 31.09 3.56
C GLN A 738 14.98 30.49 2.13
N ALA A 739 13.80 30.35 1.51
CA ALA A 739 13.66 29.83 0.14
C ALA A 739 14.15 30.83 -0.91
N GLU A 740 14.03 32.13 -0.61
CA GLU A 740 14.49 33.22 -1.46
C GLU A 740 16.01 33.50 -1.32
N GLY A 741 16.72 32.77 -0.45
CA GLY A 741 18.15 32.95 -0.21
C GLY A 741 18.51 34.26 0.51
N ARG A 742 17.55 34.88 1.22
CA ARG A 742 17.79 36.12 1.98
C ARG A 742 18.68 35.83 3.19
N GLY A 743 19.72 36.63 3.43
CA GLY A 743 20.61 36.45 4.59
C GLY A 743 20.04 37.06 5.88
N THR A 744 20.22 36.39 7.02
CA THR A 744 19.73 36.83 8.35
C THR A 744 20.75 37.65 9.15
N GLY A 745 22.04 37.33 9.03
CA GLY A 745 23.13 38.00 9.74
C GLY A 745 23.17 37.69 11.26
N PRO A 746 24.36 37.68 11.89
CA PRO A 746 24.48 37.58 13.35
C PRO A 746 23.83 38.76 14.08
N ALA A 747 23.18 38.50 15.22
CA ALA A 747 22.55 39.51 16.07
C ALA A 747 23.54 40.56 16.58
N ILE A 748 23.12 41.84 16.59
CA ILE A 748 23.89 42.97 17.11
C ILE A 748 23.11 43.59 18.28
N GLY A 749 23.50 43.24 19.50
CA GLY A 749 22.86 43.63 20.76
C GLY A 749 23.21 45.01 21.31
N HIS A 750 23.77 45.91 20.49
CA HIS A 750 24.47 47.14 20.86
C HIS A 750 25.74 46.86 21.68
N ALA A 751 26.89 46.87 21.01
CA ALA A 751 28.19 46.65 21.64
C ALA A 751 28.56 47.80 22.60
N ALA A 752 29.28 47.44 23.68
CA ALA A 752 30.00 48.43 24.49
C ALA A 752 31.14 49.07 23.66
N ASP A 753 31.67 50.21 24.11
CA ASP A 753 32.71 51.02 23.43
C ASP A 753 34.00 50.25 23.05
N ASP A 754 34.17 49.01 23.51
CA ASP A 754 35.32 48.12 23.28
C ASP A 754 35.01 46.89 22.41
N GLY A 755 33.82 46.79 21.81
CA GLY A 755 33.49 45.73 20.86
C GLY A 755 33.06 44.41 21.48
N PHE A 756 32.75 44.39 22.78
CA PHE A 756 32.03 43.27 23.38
C PHE A 756 30.53 43.58 23.40
N ASP A 757 29.75 42.62 22.95
CA ASP A 757 28.30 42.71 22.85
C ASP A 757 27.67 41.71 23.82
N ALA A 758 27.20 42.23 24.96
CA ALA A 758 26.56 41.40 25.98
C ALA A 758 25.28 40.73 25.47
N GLY A 759 24.55 41.39 24.56
CA GLY A 759 23.32 40.87 23.97
C GLY A 759 23.61 39.69 23.04
N TYR A 760 24.58 39.83 22.13
CA TYR A 760 25.09 38.73 21.33
C TYR A 760 25.66 37.62 22.21
N TYR A 761 26.42 37.97 23.24
CA TYR A 761 27.10 36.98 24.08
C TYR A 761 26.12 36.05 24.79
N PHE A 762 25.01 36.58 25.32
CA PHE A 762 23.95 35.73 25.87
C PHE A 762 23.25 34.89 24.81
N LEU A 763 22.99 35.46 23.63
CA LEU A 763 22.38 34.75 22.51
C LEU A 763 23.26 33.62 21.95
N ALA A 764 24.58 33.80 21.93
CA ALA A 764 25.54 32.83 21.40
C ALA A 764 26.00 31.80 22.45
N ASN A 765 25.74 32.07 23.74
CA ASN A 765 26.16 31.23 24.86
C ASN A 765 24.98 30.93 25.81
N PRO A 766 24.05 30.04 25.42
CA PRO A 766 22.86 29.73 26.21
C PRO A 766 23.18 29.13 27.59
N ASP A 767 24.34 28.48 27.75
CA ASP A 767 24.83 28.00 29.05
C ASP A 767 25.10 29.14 30.04
N VAL A 768 25.66 30.25 29.56
CA VAL A 768 25.90 31.47 30.34
C VAL A 768 24.59 32.17 30.66
N ALA A 769 23.67 32.23 29.70
CA ALA A 769 22.32 32.77 29.89
C ALA A 769 21.57 32.02 31.01
N ARG A 770 21.59 30.68 30.99
CA ARG A 770 20.96 29.85 32.04
C ARG A 770 21.61 30.00 33.41
N ALA A 771 22.91 30.25 33.46
CA ALA A 771 23.62 30.46 34.72
C ALA A 771 23.27 31.81 35.38
N GLY A 772 22.65 32.74 34.65
CA GLY A 772 22.25 34.05 35.16
C GLY A 772 23.43 34.91 35.61
N VAL A 773 24.63 34.64 35.07
CA VAL A 773 25.85 35.38 35.38
C VAL A 773 26.01 36.58 34.45
N ASP A 774 26.70 37.61 34.90
CA ASP A 774 27.02 38.77 34.07
C ASP A 774 27.88 38.34 32.86
N ALA A 775 27.42 38.65 31.64
CA ALA A 775 28.06 38.24 30.39
C ALA A 775 29.52 38.71 30.30
N ARG A 776 29.77 39.97 30.70
CA ARG A 776 31.13 40.54 30.67
C ARG A 776 32.03 39.83 31.66
N ALA A 777 31.58 39.68 32.91
CA ALA A 777 32.35 39.02 33.96
C ALA A 777 32.69 37.57 33.59
N HIS A 778 31.75 36.83 32.97
CA HIS A 778 32.00 35.48 32.49
C HIS A 778 33.07 35.45 31.38
N TRP A 779 32.94 36.33 30.39
CA TRP A 779 33.88 36.39 29.27
C TRP A 779 35.31 36.72 29.73
N GLU A 780 35.46 37.68 30.64
CA GLU A 780 36.75 38.08 31.19
C GLU A 780 37.41 37.00 32.05
N ALA A 781 36.61 36.28 32.84
CA ALA A 781 37.07 35.26 33.79
C ALA A 781 37.55 33.97 33.09
N GLY A 782 36.95 33.60 31.95
CA GLY A 782 37.29 32.36 31.25
C GLY A 782 36.84 32.29 29.80
N GLY A 783 35.72 32.92 29.44
CA GLY A 783 35.13 32.79 28.09
C GLY A 783 36.07 33.16 26.94
N ARG A 784 36.92 34.18 27.10
CA ARG A 784 37.93 34.54 26.09
C ARG A 784 39.06 33.51 25.92
N GLN A 785 39.37 32.75 26.97
CA GLN A 785 40.37 31.67 26.91
C GLN A 785 39.78 30.41 26.29
N GLU A 786 38.47 30.22 26.45
CA GLU A 786 37.67 29.19 25.76
C GLU A 786 37.47 29.51 24.27
N GLY A 787 37.88 30.71 23.82
CA GLY A 787 37.72 31.15 22.43
C GLY A 787 36.29 31.60 22.10
N ARG A 788 35.46 31.94 23.10
CA ARG A 788 34.10 32.43 22.86
C ARG A 788 34.13 33.84 22.28
N ASP A 789 33.40 34.03 21.19
CA ASP A 789 33.38 35.29 20.44
C ASP A 789 32.74 36.44 21.22
N PRO A 790 33.34 37.63 21.22
CA PRO A 790 32.84 38.78 21.97
C PRO A 790 31.68 39.50 21.29
N ASN A 791 31.49 39.32 19.98
CA ASN A 791 30.39 39.86 19.18
C ASN A 791 30.24 39.01 17.90
N GLY A 792 29.13 39.18 17.15
CA GLY A 792 28.84 38.36 15.96
C GLY A 792 29.72 38.58 14.73
N TYR A 793 30.62 39.56 14.76
CA TYR A 793 31.49 39.93 13.62
C TYR A 793 32.98 39.85 13.96
N PHE A 794 33.33 39.38 15.16
CA PHE A 794 34.70 39.11 15.59
C PHE A 794 34.84 37.65 15.97
N ASP A 795 35.58 36.89 15.17
CA ASP A 795 35.82 35.47 15.40
C ASP A 795 37.22 35.32 16.02
N MET A 796 37.26 34.87 17.27
CA MET A 796 38.49 34.70 18.05
C MET A 796 39.44 33.70 17.40
N ALA A 797 38.90 32.60 16.86
CA ALA A 797 39.68 31.52 16.26
C ALA A 797 40.22 31.94 14.89
N PHE A 798 39.38 32.54 14.03
CA PHE A 798 39.77 33.11 12.75
C PHE A 798 40.88 34.16 12.95
N TYR A 799 40.67 35.09 13.88
CA TYR A 799 41.61 36.18 14.08
C TYR A 799 42.98 35.65 14.53
N LEU A 800 43.02 34.68 15.44
CA LEU A 800 44.28 34.06 15.87
C LEU A 800 44.95 33.24 14.76
N ALA A 801 44.16 32.55 13.93
CA ALA A 801 44.68 31.76 12.81
C ALA A 801 45.26 32.63 11.69
N ALA A 802 44.58 33.73 11.34
CA ALA A 802 45.02 34.70 10.35
C ALA A 802 46.22 35.53 10.84
N ASN A 803 46.44 35.61 12.16
CA ASN A 803 47.46 36.44 12.80
C ASN A 803 48.36 35.61 13.74
N PRO A 804 49.25 34.75 13.21
CA PRO A 804 50.12 33.89 14.03
C PRO A 804 51.05 34.66 14.97
N ASP A 805 51.37 35.91 14.64
CA ASP A 805 52.15 36.81 15.49
C ASP A 805 51.41 37.20 16.77
N VAL A 806 50.10 37.46 16.68
CA VAL A 806 49.23 37.74 17.83
C VAL A 806 49.06 36.48 18.67
N ALA A 807 48.86 35.33 18.02
CA ALA A 807 48.74 34.04 18.69
C ALA A 807 50.00 33.66 19.48
N ALA A 808 51.19 33.86 18.88
CA ALA A 808 52.46 33.60 19.54
C ALA A 808 52.73 34.56 20.72
N ALA A 809 52.22 35.79 20.65
CA ALA A 809 52.37 36.79 21.71
C ALA A 809 51.40 36.59 22.89
N GLY A 810 50.35 35.77 22.73
CA GLY A 810 49.35 35.52 23.77
C GLY A 810 48.55 36.77 24.18
N VAL A 811 48.47 37.76 23.28
CA VAL A 811 47.72 39.00 23.51
C VAL A 811 46.23 38.74 23.25
N ASP A 812 45.37 39.39 24.03
CA ASP A 812 43.92 39.35 23.83
C ASP A 812 43.56 39.80 22.39
N PRO A 813 42.97 38.91 21.56
CA PRO A 813 42.70 39.18 20.15
C PRO A 813 41.82 40.40 19.90
N LEU A 814 40.74 40.57 20.68
CA LEU A 814 39.83 41.70 20.54
C LEU A 814 40.54 43.00 20.91
N LEU A 815 41.31 42.97 22.00
CA LEU A 815 42.11 44.13 22.43
C LEU A 815 43.15 44.52 21.38
N HIS A 816 43.87 43.54 20.83
CA HIS A 816 44.85 43.77 19.78
C HIS A 816 44.18 44.37 18.53
N TYR A 817 43.07 43.79 18.09
CA TYR A 817 42.34 44.30 16.94
C TYR A 817 41.94 45.77 17.14
N ASN A 818 41.34 46.10 18.28
CA ASN A 818 40.87 47.45 18.59
C ASN A 818 41.99 48.49 18.66
N GLN A 819 43.17 48.10 19.17
CA GLN A 819 44.30 49.01 19.35
C GLN A 819 45.10 49.24 18.06
N SER A 820 45.36 48.17 17.29
CA SER A 820 46.24 48.24 16.12
C SER A 820 45.79 47.40 14.94
N GLY A 821 45.13 46.26 15.16
CA GLY A 821 44.83 45.30 14.08
C GLY A 821 44.01 45.86 12.93
N TRP A 822 42.99 46.66 13.19
CA TRP A 822 42.20 47.28 12.12
C TRP A 822 42.98 48.34 11.31
N ARG A 823 43.94 49.03 11.94
CA ARG A 823 44.82 50.02 11.27
C ARG A 823 45.84 49.34 10.36
N GLU A 824 46.18 48.11 10.69
CA GLU A 824 47.02 47.22 9.89
C GLU A 824 46.23 46.54 8.76
N GLY A 825 44.91 46.77 8.67
CA GLY A 825 44.05 46.18 7.66
C GLY A 825 43.68 44.72 7.92
N ARG A 826 43.89 44.21 9.14
CA ARG A 826 43.53 42.83 9.50
C ARG A 826 42.00 42.68 9.54
N ALA A 827 41.46 41.58 9.02
CA ALA A 827 40.03 41.25 9.10
C ALA A 827 39.67 40.78 10.52
N ALA A 828 38.47 41.14 10.99
CA ALA A 828 37.97 40.73 12.31
C ALA A 828 37.37 39.32 12.29
N SER A 829 36.81 38.92 11.15
CA SER A 829 36.25 37.60 10.86
C SER A 829 36.14 37.43 9.34
N ASP A 830 35.74 36.23 8.88
CA ASP A 830 35.32 36.00 7.50
C ASP A 830 34.05 36.79 7.11
N LEU A 831 33.34 37.38 8.08
CA LEU A 831 32.15 38.19 7.87
C LEU A 831 32.43 39.70 7.93
N PHE A 832 33.66 40.10 8.25
CA PHE A 832 34.02 41.50 8.47
C PHE A 832 35.48 41.80 8.11
N ASP A 833 35.70 42.21 6.86
CA ASP A 833 36.99 42.74 6.40
C ASP A 833 37.10 44.25 6.64
N SER A 834 38.05 44.63 7.51
CA SER A 834 38.28 46.02 7.91
C SER A 834 38.61 46.95 6.74
N ALA A 835 39.40 46.48 5.77
CA ALA A 835 39.82 47.29 4.63
C ALA A 835 38.68 47.45 3.62
N ALA A 836 37.94 46.38 3.36
CA ALA A 836 36.76 46.39 2.50
C ALA A 836 35.68 47.33 3.05
N TYR A 837 35.41 47.27 4.36
CA TYR A 837 34.44 48.14 5.02
C TYR A 837 34.83 49.62 4.92
N LEU A 838 36.09 49.96 5.19
CA LEU A 838 36.57 51.35 5.10
C LEU A 838 36.58 51.87 3.65
N ASN A 839 36.87 51.01 2.66
CA ASN A 839 36.81 51.38 1.25
C ASN A 839 35.37 51.68 0.79
N ALA A 840 34.39 50.90 1.27
CA ALA A 840 32.98 51.12 0.97
C ALA A 840 32.37 52.29 1.76
N ASN A 841 33.01 52.71 2.85
CA ASN A 841 32.54 53.77 3.75
C ASN A 841 33.61 54.87 3.94
N PRO A 842 33.85 55.73 2.91
CA PRO A 842 34.93 56.72 2.94
C PRO A 842 34.80 57.76 4.06
N ASP A 843 33.58 58.01 4.55
CA ASP A 843 33.31 58.89 5.68
C ASP A 843 33.84 58.31 7.00
N VAL A 844 33.71 57.00 7.22
CA VAL A 844 34.26 56.28 8.38
C VAL A 844 35.78 56.27 8.31
N ALA A 845 36.33 56.05 7.11
CA ALA A 845 37.78 56.08 6.86
C ALA A 845 38.36 57.48 7.12
N ALA A 846 37.69 58.54 6.66
CA ALA A 846 38.13 59.92 6.89
C ALA A 846 38.05 60.33 8.36
N ALA A 847 37.05 59.83 9.09
CA ALA A 847 36.91 60.04 10.54
C ALA A 847 37.94 59.25 11.37
N GLY A 848 38.60 58.24 10.77
CA GLY A 848 39.58 57.40 11.45
C GLY A 848 38.96 56.52 12.54
N PHE A 849 37.69 56.16 12.41
CA PHE A 849 36.99 55.27 13.33
C PHE A 849 37.40 53.81 13.11
N ASN A 850 37.41 53.04 14.20
CA ASN A 850 37.56 51.59 14.11
C ASN A 850 36.36 51.03 13.33
N PRO A 851 36.57 50.32 12.21
CA PRO A 851 35.51 49.91 11.31
C PRO A 851 34.52 48.94 11.95
N LEU A 852 34.99 47.97 12.74
CA LEU A 852 34.13 47.02 13.44
C LEU A 852 33.26 47.71 14.50
N LEU A 853 33.87 48.57 15.33
CA LEU A 853 33.11 49.32 16.34
C LEU A 853 32.10 50.27 15.70
N HIS A 854 32.48 50.93 14.60
CA HIS A 854 31.56 51.76 13.84
C HIS A 854 30.37 50.93 13.33
N TYR A 855 30.64 49.77 12.73
CA TYR A 855 29.59 48.91 12.20
C TYR A 855 28.63 48.41 13.29
N LEU A 856 29.17 47.88 14.40
CA LEU A 856 28.37 47.38 15.52
C LEU A 856 27.52 48.47 16.18
N ASN A 857 28.02 49.72 16.24
CA ASN A 857 27.34 50.79 16.96
C ASN A 857 26.43 51.66 16.08
N ASN A 858 26.73 51.78 14.78
CA ASN A 858 26.05 52.71 13.87
C ASN A 858 25.80 52.09 12.49
N GLY A 859 26.80 51.41 11.92
CA GLY A 859 26.76 51.00 10.54
C GLY A 859 25.66 50.00 10.19
N SER A 860 25.30 49.09 11.09
CA SER A 860 24.19 48.15 10.89
C SER A 860 22.84 48.86 10.79
N VAL A 861 22.58 49.82 11.68
CA VAL A 861 21.34 50.63 11.71
C VAL A 861 21.27 51.61 10.53
N GLU A 862 22.42 52.08 10.06
CA GLU A 862 22.55 52.91 8.85
C GLU A 862 22.40 52.11 7.55
N GLY A 863 22.25 50.78 7.62
CA GLY A 863 22.10 49.91 6.45
C GLY A 863 23.40 49.65 5.69
N ARG A 864 24.57 49.89 6.29
CA ARG A 864 25.88 49.60 5.68
C ARG A 864 26.12 48.09 5.69
N LEU A 865 26.88 47.59 4.72
CA LEU A 865 27.26 46.18 4.70
C LEU A 865 28.56 45.95 5.50
N PRO A 866 28.64 44.88 6.32
CA PRO A 866 29.83 44.53 7.09
C PRO A 866 31.01 44.11 6.20
N ASP A 867 30.70 43.46 5.09
CA ASP A 867 31.62 43.18 3.99
C ASP A 867 30.86 43.34 2.65
N PRO A 868 31.29 44.25 1.74
CA PRO A 868 30.64 44.49 0.45
C PRO A 868 30.78 43.37 -0.59
N VAL A 869 31.63 42.36 -0.35
CA VAL A 869 31.94 41.30 -1.33
C VAL A 869 30.89 40.17 -1.33
N PHE A 870 30.02 40.10 -0.33
CA PHE A 870 28.99 39.06 -0.19
C PHE A 870 27.61 39.44 -0.79
N LEU A 871 27.60 40.18 -1.92
CA LEU A 871 26.40 40.42 -2.74
C LEU A 871 26.23 39.37 -3.84
#